data_AF-A0A660VRE0-F1
#
_entry.id   AF-A0A660VRE0-F1
#
_cell.length_a   1.000
_cell.length_b   1.000
_cell.length_c   1.000
_cell.angle_alpha   90.00
_cell.angle_beta   90.00
_cell.angle_gamma   90.00
#
_symmetry.space_group_name_H-M   'P 1'
#
loop_
_entity.id
_entity.type
_entity.pdbx_description
1 polymer ?
#
loop_
_entity_poly.entity_id
_entity_poly.type
_entity_poly.pdbx_seq_one_letter_code
_entity_poly.pdbx_strand_id
1 'polypeptide(L)'
;MLCAVVATLAVAALACGGRKGGDYRPSKVKTIVEGAPEGYDPAVAASLGFWSSRWQVLQFALMSGAGETTRFESSTIEWMKFRSEPGGGSDPAVVPENAAYLLVPFRYGVPTYAAPLSDGDFHDYGDERWSSADPDSGYDILTTATLIMAEAEWARQFHSAALFGTPQDSDHGSTERFTGMLLAEMAKRSAMHYLNNRDAYRGGAEAKLRMIAALADLVRLLREPSLGDSGENRYRDVNFSAQLLAWMDFMFDEYTGEPAPSTAEGLCEAITALGWYVTATLDGKLREQGLSLMRTYADSLAEMESADPVDAACRIRGLVEAGRLLFDSSYYTAASQVFEEMQEGYDPETGTFAGRATFTAAEIARVVGALNALRSLASGYADTEWAQLVMSDFIAAAVYMSGLCRSTFPITAVEEYERPSDPLYYSFPGVPENRADGVNIAPCFGWRVVKRPDGRGWSLDGGSFDAAGALALALELLWLRPTEYDPWPDYNGGVAAPLVNGRGDFTYPVALSEAYFTGRSAAVEFALKSVAGESFQLPPETAAEVLAAAGSPSTGDTAVMPKNLQLLRLPYDLASPAWGAAFNGDMDDYSNFRWTTAGTEVSEEALAALMIVEARLSAHFQDSRRFGEAGVTDYGANERLKGYLLYHALRKQVSDLSGGAFNLPRTVEGRCALLEALCEAADLFSAESLPGRDPNPYRDPALHLTAEQLIETTWSYLSGQNPPADMEGLRTWERAMLRYAVHVTDPDRAEAAKRAVLDAVDAAMDLAPADVRAKADLFCMLFDAVRLDAGGEYEA
;
A
#
# COMPACT_ATOMS: atom_id res chain seq x y z
N MET A 1 -4.12 -21.72 39.20
CA MET A 1 -3.61 -20.61 38.36
C MET A 1 -3.95 -20.84 36.89
N LEU A 2 -3.65 -22.02 36.31
CA LEU A 2 -4.05 -22.40 34.94
C LEU A 2 -5.56 -22.20 34.66
N CYS A 3 -6.44 -22.67 35.54
CA CYS A 3 -7.90 -22.48 35.37
C CYS A 3 -8.37 -21.02 35.46
N ALA A 4 -7.61 -20.13 36.11
CA ALA A 4 -7.97 -18.71 36.23
C ALA A 4 -7.55 -17.92 34.98
N VAL A 5 -6.46 -18.31 34.33
CA VAL A 5 -6.02 -17.72 33.05
C VAL A 5 -6.92 -18.17 31.90
N VAL A 6 -7.32 -19.46 31.87
CA VAL A 6 -8.31 -19.97 30.91
C VAL A 6 -9.68 -19.30 31.09
N ALA A 7 -10.10 -19.03 32.33
CA ALA A 7 -11.34 -18.28 32.58
C ALA A 7 -11.25 -16.81 32.12
N THR A 8 -10.07 -16.18 32.20
CA THR A 8 -9.88 -14.78 31.77
C THR A 8 -9.83 -14.68 30.24
N LEU A 9 -9.24 -15.66 29.55
CA LEU A 9 -9.25 -15.76 28.09
C LEU A 9 -10.60 -16.21 27.52
N ALA A 10 -11.33 -17.07 28.23
CA ALA A 10 -12.72 -17.40 27.87
C ALA A 10 -13.65 -16.18 28.03
N VAL A 11 -13.41 -15.31 29.01
CA VAL A 11 -14.15 -14.03 29.17
C VAL A 11 -13.78 -13.02 28.08
N ALA A 12 -12.52 -12.98 27.62
CA ALA A 12 -12.12 -12.17 26.46
C ALA A 12 -12.71 -12.72 25.13
N ALA A 13 -12.75 -14.04 24.95
CA ALA A 13 -13.39 -14.68 23.80
C ALA A 13 -14.92 -14.55 23.81
N LEU A 14 -15.55 -14.52 24.98
CA LEU A 14 -16.99 -14.22 25.15
C LEU A 14 -17.31 -12.73 25.00
N ALA A 15 -16.35 -11.83 25.24
CA ALA A 15 -16.49 -10.41 24.95
C ALA A 15 -16.41 -10.11 23.44
N CYS A 16 -15.65 -10.90 22.68
CA CYS A 16 -15.63 -10.86 21.21
C CYS A 16 -16.72 -11.71 20.55
N GLY A 17 -17.36 -12.62 21.29
CA GLY A 17 -18.34 -13.57 20.79
C GLY A 17 -19.67 -13.49 21.53
N GLY A 18 -20.52 -12.51 21.18
CA GLY A 18 -21.95 -12.58 21.44
C GLY A 18 -22.60 -11.35 22.05
N ARG A 19 -22.85 -10.32 21.23
CA ARG A 19 -24.15 -9.63 21.32
C ARG A 19 -25.18 -10.47 20.57
N LYS A 20 -25.95 -11.25 21.32
CA LYS A 20 -27.18 -11.86 20.84
C LYS A 20 -28.08 -10.75 20.31
N GLY A 21 -28.54 -10.93 19.06
CA GLY A 21 -29.49 -10.04 18.41
C GLY A 21 -30.69 -9.76 19.31
N GLY A 22 -30.82 -8.50 19.71
CA GLY A 22 -32.08 -7.90 20.10
C GLY A 22 -32.61 -7.15 18.89
N ASP A 23 -33.69 -7.65 18.30
CA ASP A 23 -34.60 -6.98 17.37
C ASP A 23 -34.00 -5.88 16.47
N TYR A 24 -33.14 -6.27 15.52
CA TYR A 24 -32.88 -5.43 14.37
C TYR A 24 -34.12 -5.46 13.48
N ARG A 25 -34.92 -4.39 13.55
CA ARG A 25 -36.05 -4.18 12.65
C ARG A 25 -35.56 -4.21 11.20
N PRO A 26 -36.25 -4.88 10.27
CA PRO A 26 -35.92 -4.77 8.87
C PRO A 26 -36.39 -3.41 8.36
N SER A 27 -35.47 -2.53 7.98
CA SER A 27 -35.77 -1.45 7.03
C SER A 27 -34.66 -1.50 5.98
N LYS A 28 -34.91 -1.77 4.69
CA LYS A 28 -35.64 -0.85 3.78
C LYS A 28 -35.29 0.62 4.08
N VAL A 29 -34.02 0.98 4.21
CA VAL A 29 -33.63 2.39 4.22
C VAL A 29 -33.67 2.87 2.78
N LYS A 30 -34.85 3.31 2.34
CA LYS A 30 -34.96 4.26 1.23
C LYS A 30 -35.25 5.61 1.88
N THR A 31 -34.21 6.22 2.43
CA THR A 31 -34.23 7.66 2.73
C THR A 31 -33.33 8.29 1.69
N ILE A 32 -33.95 9.06 0.83
CA ILE A 32 -33.29 9.98 -0.07
C ILE A 32 -33.81 11.34 0.40
N VAL A 33 -32.91 12.30 0.65
CA VAL A 33 -33.28 13.65 1.06
C VAL A 33 -34.45 14.21 0.24
N GLU A 34 -35.42 14.86 0.89
CA GLU A 34 -36.63 15.37 0.26
C GLU A 34 -36.27 16.38 -0.84
N GLY A 35 -36.62 16.05 -2.09
CA GLY A 35 -36.36 16.90 -3.26
C GLY A 35 -35.19 16.46 -4.13
N ALA A 36 -34.45 15.41 -3.74
CA ALA A 36 -33.55 14.73 -4.66
C ALA A 36 -34.34 14.05 -5.80
N PRO A 37 -33.76 13.96 -7.01
CA PRO A 37 -34.43 13.37 -8.17
C PRO A 37 -34.64 11.85 -7.99
N GLU A 38 -35.64 11.32 -8.68
CA GLU A 38 -35.83 9.88 -8.77
C GLU A 38 -34.59 9.21 -9.36
N GLY A 39 -34.11 8.14 -8.72
CA GLY A 39 -32.89 7.45 -9.13
C GLY A 39 -31.61 7.93 -8.45
N TYR A 40 -31.65 9.02 -7.66
CA TYR A 40 -30.50 9.44 -6.86
C TYR A 40 -30.16 8.40 -5.78
N ASP A 41 -28.91 7.98 -5.77
CA ASP A 41 -28.34 7.02 -4.81
C ASP A 41 -26.85 7.31 -4.59
N PRO A 42 -26.15 6.57 -3.70
CA PRO A 42 -24.73 6.82 -3.47
C PRO A 42 -23.82 6.64 -4.70
N ALA A 43 -24.19 5.83 -5.68
CA ALA A 43 -23.41 5.66 -6.91
C ALA A 43 -23.55 6.90 -7.81
N VAL A 44 -24.76 7.45 -7.92
CA VAL A 44 -25.03 8.74 -8.55
C VAL A 44 -24.24 9.85 -7.86
N ALA A 45 -24.26 9.91 -6.52
CA ALA A 45 -23.50 10.90 -5.76
C ALA A 45 -22.00 10.86 -6.06
N ALA A 46 -21.41 9.66 -6.11
CA ALA A 46 -20.00 9.47 -6.46
C ALA A 46 -19.69 9.89 -7.91
N SER A 47 -20.59 9.59 -8.86
CA SER A 47 -20.43 9.97 -10.27
C SER A 47 -20.54 11.48 -10.47
N LEU A 48 -21.52 12.13 -9.85
CA LEU A 48 -21.65 13.59 -9.86
C LEU A 48 -20.43 14.27 -9.21
N GLY A 49 -19.92 13.68 -8.12
CA GLY A 49 -18.70 14.13 -7.46
C GLY A 49 -17.48 14.11 -8.39
N PHE A 50 -17.30 13.01 -9.13
CA PHE A 50 -16.24 12.86 -10.14
C PHE A 50 -16.30 13.98 -11.18
N TRP A 51 -17.45 14.21 -11.81
CA TRP A 51 -17.58 15.26 -12.84
C TRP A 51 -17.43 16.67 -12.30
N SER A 52 -18.04 16.96 -11.15
CA SER A 52 -17.94 18.28 -10.51
C SER A 52 -16.50 18.59 -10.13
N SER A 53 -15.76 17.58 -9.64
CA SER A 53 -14.33 17.69 -9.33
C SER A 53 -13.48 17.92 -10.59
N ARG A 54 -13.72 17.17 -11.68
CA ARG A 54 -13.00 17.33 -12.95
C ARG A 54 -13.08 18.77 -13.42
N TRP A 55 -14.30 19.28 -13.53
CA TRP A 55 -14.53 20.63 -14.05
C TRP A 55 -13.99 21.71 -13.13
N GLN A 56 -14.14 21.56 -11.81
CA GLN A 56 -13.54 22.47 -10.84
C GLN A 56 -12.02 22.57 -11.05
N VAL A 57 -11.31 21.44 -11.08
CA VAL A 57 -9.84 21.43 -11.12
C VAL A 57 -9.32 21.94 -12.46
N LEU A 58 -9.92 21.51 -13.57
CA LEU A 58 -9.54 22.01 -14.90
C LEU A 58 -9.80 23.52 -15.03
N GLN A 59 -10.92 24.01 -14.48
CA GLN A 59 -11.22 25.44 -14.47
C GLN A 59 -10.15 26.23 -13.73
N PHE A 60 -9.76 25.79 -12.53
CA PHE A 60 -8.70 26.44 -11.76
C PHE A 60 -7.35 26.33 -12.48
N ALA A 61 -6.89 25.12 -12.78
CA ALA A 61 -5.52 24.86 -13.22
C ALA A 61 -5.22 25.35 -14.64
N LEU A 62 -6.19 25.32 -15.56
CA LEU A 62 -5.92 25.52 -17.01
C LEU A 62 -6.67 26.71 -17.62
N MET A 63 -7.78 27.15 -17.02
CA MET A 63 -8.75 28.01 -17.73
C MET A 63 -8.96 29.39 -17.09
N SER A 64 -9.09 29.49 -15.76
CA SER A 64 -9.59 30.71 -15.09
C SER A 64 -8.64 31.90 -15.19
N GLY A 65 -7.32 31.65 -15.14
CA GLY A 65 -6.30 32.68 -14.96
C GLY A 65 -6.46 33.49 -13.67
N ALA A 66 -7.18 32.96 -12.68
CA ALA A 66 -7.49 33.65 -11.42
C ALA A 66 -6.32 33.64 -10.43
N GLY A 67 -5.17 34.15 -10.87
CA GLY A 67 -3.93 34.14 -10.12
C GLY A 67 -2.71 34.37 -11.02
N GLU A 68 -1.56 33.94 -10.53
CA GLU A 68 -0.33 33.97 -11.33
C GLU A 68 -0.32 32.83 -12.33
N THR A 69 -0.04 33.12 -13.60
CA THR A 69 -0.05 32.13 -14.68
C THR A 69 1.34 31.93 -15.28
N THR A 70 1.56 30.77 -15.87
CA THR A 70 2.78 30.40 -16.57
C THR A 70 2.48 29.98 -18.01
N ARG A 71 3.54 29.74 -18.79
CA ARG A 71 3.45 29.22 -20.16
C ARG A 71 4.37 28.03 -20.33
N PHE A 72 3.92 27.09 -21.16
CA PHE A 72 4.77 26.00 -21.64
C PHE A 72 5.50 26.43 -22.91
N GLU A 73 6.72 25.91 -23.07
CA GLU A 73 7.40 25.98 -24.36
C GLU A 73 6.67 25.06 -25.34
N SER A 74 6.62 25.45 -26.62
CA SER A 74 5.97 24.63 -27.65
C SER A 74 6.57 23.22 -27.74
N SER A 75 7.89 23.09 -27.50
CA SER A 75 8.59 21.81 -27.43
C SER A 75 8.07 20.90 -26.30
N THR A 76 7.72 21.45 -25.15
CA THR A 76 7.14 20.71 -24.03
C THR A 76 5.74 20.21 -24.37
N ILE A 77 4.91 21.07 -24.97
CA ILE A 77 3.55 20.70 -25.40
C ILE A 77 3.59 19.59 -26.46
N GLU A 78 4.45 19.73 -27.48
CA GLU A 78 4.61 18.70 -28.51
C GLU A 78 5.12 17.37 -27.94
N TRP A 79 6.02 17.42 -26.95
CA TRP A 79 6.51 16.22 -26.28
C TRP A 79 5.40 15.51 -25.47
N MET A 80 4.58 16.26 -24.73
CA MET A 80 3.44 15.72 -24.00
C MET A 80 2.43 15.10 -24.96
N LYS A 81 2.12 15.81 -26.05
CA LYS A 81 1.23 15.33 -27.11
C LYS A 81 1.71 14.02 -27.72
N PHE A 82 2.98 13.95 -28.09
CA PHE A 82 3.60 12.73 -28.62
C PHE A 82 3.52 11.54 -27.64
N ARG A 83 3.59 11.80 -26.34
CA ARG A 83 3.50 10.75 -25.29
C ARG A 83 2.08 10.32 -24.97
N SER A 84 1.09 11.15 -25.22
CA SER A 84 -0.32 10.85 -24.98
C SER A 84 -0.99 10.14 -26.16
N GLU A 85 -0.49 10.32 -27.39
CA GLU A 85 -1.10 9.81 -28.61
C GLU A 85 -0.67 8.38 -28.94
N PRO A 86 -1.54 7.59 -29.60
CA PRO A 86 -1.14 6.32 -30.16
C PRO A 86 -0.20 6.47 -31.35
N GLY A 87 0.82 5.59 -31.43
CA GLY A 87 1.93 5.63 -32.40
C GLY A 87 1.55 5.45 -33.89
N GLY A 88 0.28 5.66 -34.25
CA GLY A 88 -0.27 5.65 -35.59
C GLY A 88 -1.81 5.73 -35.66
N GLY A 89 -2.49 6.26 -34.62
CA GLY A 89 -3.94 6.10 -34.42
C GLY A 89 -4.84 7.31 -34.80
N SER A 90 -6.15 7.09 -34.65
CA SER A 90 -7.27 7.96 -35.07
C SER A 90 -7.78 8.97 -34.03
N ASP A 91 -7.16 9.04 -32.86
CA ASP A 91 -7.54 9.92 -31.73
C ASP A 91 -6.36 10.83 -31.34
N PRO A 92 -6.14 11.95 -32.06
CA PRO A 92 -5.09 12.90 -31.72
C PRO A 92 -5.45 13.68 -30.46
N ALA A 93 -4.46 13.95 -29.60
CA ALA A 93 -4.69 14.75 -28.41
C ALA A 93 -5.01 16.20 -28.80
N VAL A 94 -6.10 16.73 -28.25
CA VAL A 94 -6.51 18.12 -28.45
C VAL A 94 -5.76 19.02 -27.47
N VAL A 95 -4.92 19.91 -28.00
CA VAL A 95 -4.20 20.90 -27.19
C VAL A 95 -5.13 22.09 -26.95
N PRO A 96 -5.38 22.49 -25.70
CA PRO A 96 -6.24 23.64 -25.42
C PRO A 96 -5.70 24.94 -26.01
N GLU A 97 -6.58 25.70 -26.66
CA GLU A 97 -6.26 27.03 -27.16
C GLU A 97 -6.35 28.05 -26.03
N ASN A 98 -5.47 29.06 -26.05
CA ASN A 98 -5.47 30.16 -25.07
C ASN A 98 -5.52 29.71 -23.60
N ALA A 99 -4.89 28.59 -23.23
CA ALA A 99 -4.82 28.15 -21.83
C ALA A 99 -4.12 29.18 -20.91
N ALA A 100 -4.63 29.33 -19.69
CA ALA A 100 -3.97 30.04 -18.60
C ALA A 100 -3.54 29.04 -17.53
N TYR A 101 -2.38 28.45 -17.75
CA TYR A 101 -1.78 27.51 -16.80
C TYR A 101 -1.48 28.21 -15.47
N LEU A 102 -2.26 27.89 -14.44
CA LEU A 102 -2.26 28.60 -13.17
C LEU A 102 -1.14 28.08 -12.24
N LEU A 103 -0.19 28.95 -11.91
CA LEU A 103 0.92 28.64 -11.02
C LEU A 103 0.53 28.80 -9.54
N VAL A 104 -0.27 29.82 -9.24
CA VAL A 104 -0.76 30.12 -7.88
C VAL A 104 -2.16 30.72 -7.98
N PRO A 105 -3.18 30.13 -7.33
CA PRO A 105 -4.51 30.74 -7.28
C PRO A 105 -4.54 31.93 -6.32
N PHE A 106 -5.32 32.95 -6.65
CA PHE A 106 -5.81 33.87 -5.63
C PHE A 106 -6.83 33.18 -4.73
N ARG A 107 -6.85 33.57 -3.46
CA ARG A 107 -7.68 32.90 -2.44
C ARG A 107 -9.17 33.08 -2.66
N TYR A 108 -9.59 34.26 -3.10
CA TYR A 108 -11.00 34.62 -3.27
C TYR A 108 -11.29 35.14 -4.68
N GLY A 109 -12.52 34.93 -5.14
CA GLY A 109 -12.99 35.51 -6.40
C GLY A 109 -14.47 35.27 -6.69
N VAL A 110 -14.87 35.70 -7.88
CA VAL A 110 -16.22 35.51 -8.43
C VAL A 110 -16.10 34.74 -9.75
N PRO A 111 -16.83 33.62 -9.90
CA PRO A 111 -16.69 32.72 -11.03
C PRO A 111 -17.46 33.17 -12.28
N THR A 112 -17.80 34.46 -12.40
CA THR A 112 -18.43 35.01 -13.60
C THR A 112 -17.38 35.26 -14.68
N TYR A 113 -17.65 34.94 -15.94
CA TYR A 113 -16.67 35.12 -17.02
C TYR A 113 -16.44 36.60 -17.38
N ALA A 114 -15.21 36.94 -17.74
CA ALA A 114 -14.76 38.29 -18.07
C ALA A 114 -15.18 38.76 -19.46
N ALA A 115 -15.22 37.85 -20.43
CA ALA A 115 -15.58 38.12 -21.82
C ALA A 115 -16.91 37.44 -22.18
N PRO A 116 -17.71 38.02 -23.09
CA PRO A 116 -18.78 37.28 -23.76
C PRO A 116 -18.16 36.14 -24.58
N LEU A 117 -18.80 34.96 -24.54
CA LEU A 117 -18.39 33.78 -25.32
C LEU A 117 -18.24 34.15 -26.80
N SER A 118 -17.06 33.89 -27.36
CA SER A 118 -16.63 34.43 -28.65
C SER A 118 -17.02 33.54 -29.83
N ASP A 119 -17.07 32.21 -29.65
CA ASP A 119 -17.42 31.26 -30.72
C ASP A 119 -18.16 29.97 -30.28
N GLY A 120 -18.23 29.70 -28.97
CA GLY A 120 -18.87 28.50 -28.43
C GLY A 120 -18.00 27.24 -28.46
N ASP A 121 -16.71 27.36 -28.79
CA ASP A 121 -15.75 26.26 -28.72
C ASP A 121 -15.34 25.99 -27.26
N PHE A 122 -15.51 24.74 -26.80
CA PHE A 122 -15.11 24.33 -25.44
C PHE A 122 -13.59 24.15 -25.30
N HIS A 123 -12.84 24.16 -26.41
CA HIS A 123 -11.38 24.07 -26.42
C HIS A 123 -10.67 25.43 -26.46
N ASP A 124 -11.39 26.55 -26.71
CA ASP A 124 -10.85 27.89 -26.48
C ASP A 124 -11.01 28.27 -25.00
N TYR A 125 -9.92 28.10 -24.25
CA TYR A 125 -9.90 28.42 -22.83
C TYR A 125 -9.79 29.93 -22.59
N GLY A 126 -9.59 30.75 -23.61
CA GLY A 126 -9.61 32.20 -23.51
C GLY A 126 -10.97 32.76 -23.06
N ASP A 127 -12.05 32.08 -23.45
CA ASP A 127 -13.43 32.42 -23.08
C ASP A 127 -13.75 32.08 -21.62
N GLU A 128 -12.90 31.30 -20.97
CA GLU A 128 -13.11 30.76 -19.62
C GLU A 128 -12.50 31.62 -18.50
N ARG A 129 -12.01 32.82 -18.83
CA ARG A 129 -11.37 33.72 -17.86
C ARG A 129 -12.38 34.34 -16.91
N TRP A 130 -12.04 34.38 -15.63
CA TRP A 130 -12.92 34.97 -14.62
C TRP A 130 -12.80 36.50 -14.58
N SER A 131 -13.94 37.14 -14.33
CA SER A 131 -14.13 38.60 -14.32
C SER A 131 -13.47 39.30 -13.15
N SER A 132 -13.37 38.65 -11.99
CA SER A 132 -12.67 39.20 -10.83
C SER A 132 -12.20 38.09 -9.89
N ALA A 133 -10.93 38.16 -9.55
CA ALA A 133 -10.36 37.52 -8.39
C ALA A 133 -9.80 38.63 -7.49
N ASP A 134 -9.58 38.37 -6.20
CA ASP A 134 -9.00 39.32 -5.26
C ASP A 134 -7.46 39.22 -5.31
N PRO A 135 -6.75 40.06 -6.08
CA PRO A 135 -5.30 40.01 -6.15
C PRO A 135 -4.64 40.40 -4.83
N ASP A 136 -5.33 41.18 -3.99
CA ASP A 136 -4.81 41.62 -2.69
C ASP A 136 -4.80 40.48 -1.65
N SER A 137 -5.48 39.37 -1.95
CA SER A 137 -5.44 38.15 -1.14
C SER A 137 -4.04 37.51 -1.09
N GLY A 138 -3.20 37.77 -2.11
CA GLY A 138 -1.79 37.35 -2.16
C GLY A 138 -1.58 35.84 -2.25
N TYR A 139 -0.32 35.41 -2.08
CA TYR A 139 0.05 33.99 -2.07
C TYR A 139 -0.26 33.33 -0.72
N ASP A 140 -1.05 32.26 -0.76
CA ASP A 140 -1.50 31.50 0.41
C ASP A 140 -1.03 30.05 0.31
N ILE A 141 -0.38 29.56 1.39
CA ILE A 141 0.20 28.21 1.44
C ILE A 141 -0.89 27.15 1.29
N LEU A 142 -2.01 27.30 2.01
CA LEU A 142 -3.09 26.32 2.02
C LEU A 142 -3.73 26.19 0.63
N THR A 143 -4.00 27.32 -0.01
CA THR A 143 -4.57 27.39 -1.36
C THR A 143 -3.64 26.73 -2.39
N THR A 144 -2.34 27.02 -2.32
CA THR A 144 -1.35 26.48 -3.26
C THR A 144 -1.08 25.00 -3.02
N ALA A 145 -0.99 24.56 -1.77
CA ALA A 145 -0.86 23.16 -1.42
C ALA A 145 -2.05 22.35 -1.94
N THR A 146 -3.26 22.88 -1.80
CA THR A 146 -4.48 22.21 -2.26
C THR A 146 -4.55 22.16 -3.79
N LEU A 147 -4.07 23.19 -4.50
CA LEU A 147 -3.91 23.15 -5.96
C LEU A 147 -2.93 22.04 -6.37
N ILE A 148 -1.74 21.98 -5.77
CA ILE A 148 -0.72 20.96 -6.09
C ILE A 148 -1.29 19.54 -5.92
N MET A 149 -2.00 19.30 -4.80
CA MET A 149 -2.68 18.00 -4.58
C MET A 149 -3.75 17.75 -5.64
N ALA A 150 -4.60 18.73 -5.94
CA ALA A 150 -5.65 18.57 -6.95
C ALA A 150 -5.08 18.24 -8.34
N GLU A 151 -4.00 18.91 -8.74
CA GLU A 151 -3.28 18.63 -9.98
C GLU A 151 -2.66 17.23 -9.98
N ALA A 152 -2.02 16.81 -8.89
CA ALA A 152 -1.39 15.50 -8.79
C ALA A 152 -2.40 14.34 -8.78
N GLU A 153 -3.50 14.47 -8.03
CA GLU A 153 -4.56 13.47 -7.92
C GLU A 153 -5.34 13.33 -9.24
N TRP A 154 -5.64 14.43 -9.93
CA TRP A 154 -6.26 14.37 -11.27
C TRP A 154 -5.29 13.87 -12.35
N ALA A 155 -4.00 14.19 -12.25
CA ALA A 155 -3.00 13.57 -13.13
C ALA A 155 -2.98 12.06 -12.95
N ARG A 156 -3.04 11.56 -11.71
CA ARG A 156 -3.15 10.13 -11.41
C ARG A 156 -4.43 9.53 -12.01
N GLN A 157 -5.56 10.23 -11.97
CA GLN A 157 -6.77 9.74 -12.62
C GLN A 157 -6.66 9.61 -14.13
N PHE A 158 -6.20 10.66 -14.81
CA PHE A 158 -5.95 10.61 -16.25
C PHE A 158 -4.85 9.62 -16.65
N HIS A 159 -4.17 9.02 -15.67
CA HIS A 159 -3.26 7.91 -15.89
C HIS A 159 -3.95 6.56 -16.10
N SER A 160 -5.18 6.38 -15.59
CA SER A 160 -5.90 5.10 -15.59
C SER A 160 -5.96 4.48 -16.97
N ALA A 161 -5.41 3.26 -17.08
CA ALA A 161 -5.44 2.49 -18.32
C ALA A 161 -6.83 1.87 -18.58
N ALA A 162 -7.59 1.56 -17.54
CA ALA A 162 -8.96 1.05 -17.68
C ALA A 162 -9.94 2.13 -18.16
N LEU A 163 -9.77 3.39 -17.73
CA LEU A 163 -10.67 4.48 -18.12
C LEU A 163 -10.27 5.12 -19.45
N PHE A 164 -8.97 5.36 -19.63
CA PHE A 164 -8.48 6.16 -20.76
C PHE A 164 -7.58 5.36 -21.69
N GLY A 165 -7.34 4.07 -21.45
CA GLY A 165 -6.46 3.25 -22.30
C GLY A 165 -4.98 3.62 -22.21
N THR A 166 -4.15 2.89 -22.98
CA THR A 166 -2.71 3.17 -23.13
C THR A 166 -2.43 3.80 -24.49
N PRO A 167 -1.35 4.60 -24.62
CA PRO A 167 -0.88 5.06 -25.94
C PRO A 167 -0.60 3.92 -26.92
N GLN A 168 -0.25 2.72 -26.44
CA GLN A 168 0.12 1.61 -27.33
C GLN A 168 -1.11 0.88 -27.90
N ASP A 169 -2.20 0.79 -27.13
CA ASP A 169 -3.27 -0.18 -27.39
C ASP A 169 -4.68 0.43 -27.42
N SER A 170 -4.83 1.76 -27.28
CA SER A 170 -6.13 2.44 -27.27
C SER A 170 -6.35 3.36 -28.46
N ASP A 171 -7.60 3.42 -28.91
CA ASP A 171 -8.12 4.34 -29.93
C ASP A 171 -8.87 5.54 -29.34
N HIS A 172 -8.84 5.71 -28.02
CA HIS A 172 -9.48 6.81 -27.28
C HIS A 172 -8.60 7.28 -26.10
N GLY A 173 -8.98 8.41 -25.49
CA GLY A 173 -8.39 8.94 -24.25
C GLY A 173 -7.11 9.76 -24.43
N SER A 174 -6.68 10.07 -25.66
CA SER A 174 -5.46 10.85 -25.88
C SER A 174 -5.51 12.24 -25.23
N THR A 175 -6.65 12.93 -25.30
CA THR A 175 -6.84 14.25 -24.69
C THR A 175 -6.78 14.19 -23.16
N GLU A 176 -7.38 13.18 -22.55
CA GLU A 176 -7.32 12.94 -21.11
C GLU A 176 -5.89 12.67 -20.65
N ARG A 177 -5.19 11.74 -21.33
CA ARG A 177 -3.78 11.44 -21.03
C ARG A 177 -2.88 12.67 -21.17
N PHE A 178 -3.09 13.49 -22.20
CA PHE A 178 -2.39 14.75 -22.40
C PHE A 178 -2.67 15.74 -21.26
N THR A 179 -3.93 15.88 -20.87
CA THR A 179 -4.35 16.73 -19.75
C THR A 179 -3.71 16.28 -18.43
N GLY A 180 -3.62 14.97 -18.19
CA GLY A 180 -2.89 14.42 -17.05
C GLY A 180 -1.40 14.81 -17.04
N MET A 181 -0.74 14.81 -18.19
CA MET A 181 0.66 15.27 -18.29
C MET A 181 0.80 16.78 -18.03
N LEU A 182 -0.16 17.59 -18.50
CA LEU A 182 -0.20 19.02 -18.20
C LEU A 182 -0.33 19.26 -16.70
N LEU A 183 -1.29 18.59 -16.04
CA LEU A 183 -1.51 18.74 -14.60
C LEU A 183 -0.30 18.29 -13.78
N ALA A 184 0.33 17.16 -14.11
CA ALA A 184 1.54 16.70 -13.42
C ALA A 184 2.69 17.72 -13.53
N GLU A 185 2.88 18.33 -14.70
CA GLU A 185 3.93 19.35 -14.88
C GLU A 185 3.54 20.69 -14.23
N MET A 186 2.25 21.02 -14.16
CA MET A 186 1.78 22.17 -13.39
C MET A 186 2.04 22.00 -11.90
N ALA A 187 1.75 20.83 -11.33
CA ALA A 187 2.07 20.53 -9.94
C ALA A 187 3.57 20.72 -9.64
N LYS A 188 4.45 20.29 -10.55
CA LYS A 188 5.91 20.51 -10.44
C LYS A 188 6.27 22.00 -10.43
N ARG A 189 5.68 22.79 -11.31
CA ARG A 189 5.95 24.23 -11.42
C ARG A 189 5.42 24.98 -10.20
N SER A 190 4.21 24.68 -9.76
CA SER A 190 3.58 25.25 -8.56
C SER A 190 4.40 24.93 -7.31
N ALA A 191 4.88 23.69 -7.17
CA ALA A 191 5.78 23.29 -6.10
C ALA A 191 7.12 24.05 -6.15
N MET A 192 7.77 24.15 -7.32
CA MET A 192 9.01 24.93 -7.44
C MET A 192 8.82 26.41 -7.18
N HIS A 193 7.70 26.99 -7.61
CA HIS A 193 7.41 28.38 -7.36
C HIS A 193 7.30 28.65 -5.85
N TYR A 194 6.59 27.79 -5.12
CA TYR A 194 6.55 27.85 -3.67
C TYR A 194 7.95 27.72 -3.06
N LEU A 195 8.73 26.70 -3.43
CA LEU A 195 10.05 26.43 -2.85
C LEU A 195 11.05 27.58 -3.10
N ASN A 196 10.98 28.23 -4.27
CA ASN A 196 11.84 29.36 -4.61
C ASN A 196 11.40 30.69 -3.96
N ASN A 197 10.14 30.78 -3.50
CA ASN A 197 9.55 32.03 -3.01
C ASN A 197 8.87 31.88 -1.64
N ARG A 198 9.29 30.91 -0.80
CA ARG A 198 8.62 30.53 0.45
C ARG A 198 8.25 31.72 1.35
N ASP A 199 9.15 32.70 1.45
CA ASP A 199 8.96 33.91 2.27
C ASP A 199 7.83 34.82 1.80
N ALA A 200 7.40 34.71 0.55
CA ALA A 200 6.28 35.48 -0.01
C ALA A 200 4.91 34.87 0.32
N TYR A 201 4.87 33.60 0.76
CA TYR A 201 3.65 32.88 1.04
C TYR A 201 3.18 33.06 2.49
N ARG A 202 1.87 33.25 2.67
CA ARG A 202 1.23 33.37 3.98
C ARG A 202 0.62 32.03 4.39
N GLY A 203 0.76 31.66 5.66
CA GLY A 203 0.11 30.49 6.24
C GLY A 203 0.66 30.12 7.61
N GLY A 204 -0.21 29.54 8.46
CA GLY A 204 0.18 29.00 9.77
C GLY A 204 0.81 27.60 9.67
N ALA A 205 1.07 26.98 10.82
CA ALA A 205 1.65 25.64 10.91
C ALA A 205 0.83 24.57 10.16
N GLU A 206 -0.50 24.62 10.25
CA GLU A 206 -1.43 23.72 9.55
C GLU A 206 -1.30 23.84 8.02
N ALA A 207 -1.14 25.06 7.50
CA ALA A 207 -0.94 25.28 6.07
C ALA A 207 0.41 24.72 5.60
N LYS A 208 1.47 24.86 6.42
CA LYS A 208 2.78 24.25 6.14
C LYS A 208 2.69 22.73 6.09
N LEU A 209 1.95 22.12 7.01
CA LEU A 209 1.66 20.68 6.97
C LEU A 209 0.92 20.26 5.71
N ARG A 210 -0.11 21.03 5.30
CA ARG A 210 -0.81 20.76 4.04
C ARG A 210 0.14 20.82 2.84
N MET A 211 1.09 21.76 2.85
CA MET A 211 2.14 21.81 1.83
C MET A 211 3.06 20.58 1.88
N ILE A 212 3.45 20.09 3.07
CA ILE A 212 4.19 18.82 3.20
C ILE A 212 3.40 17.68 2.58
N ALA A 213 2.10 17.58 2.85
CA ALA A 213 1.22 16.57 2.26
C ALA A 213 1.14 16.67 0.73
N ALA A 214 1.05 17.90 0.20
CA ALA A 214 1.03 18.15 -1.23
C ALA A 214 2.34 17.75 -1.93
N LEU A 215 3.48 18.05 -1.29
CA LEU A 215 4.78 17.60 -1.78
C LEU A 215 4.93 16.09 -1.69
N ALA A 216 4.45 15.47 -0.61
CA ALA A 216 4.46 14.02 -0.44
C ALA A 216 3.66 13.29 -1.53
N ASP A 217 2.46 13.79 -1.82
CA ASP A 217 1.61 13.27 -2.89
C ASP A 217 2.29 13.39 -4.28
N LEU A 218 2.83 14.58 -4.58
CA LEU A 218 3.58 14.81 -5.83
C LEU A 218 4.85 13.94 -5.92
N VAL A 219 5.58 13.74 -4.81
CA VAL A 219 6.74 12.84 -4.76
C VAL A 219 6.33 11.44 -5.18
N ARG A 220 5.21 10.92 -4.66
CA ARG A 220 4.72 9.59 -5.01
C ARG A 220 4.35 9.50 -6.48
N LEU A 221 3.57 10.47 -6.98
CA LEU A 221 3.21 10.56 -8.40
C LEU A 221 4.43 10.48 -9.32
N LEU A 222 5.53 11.13 -8.96
CA LEU A 222 6.73 11.23 -9.80
C LEU A 222 7.74 10.10 -9.58
N ARG A 223 7.71 9.43 -8.43
CA ARG A 223 8.71 8.42 -8.06
C ARG A 223 8.30 7.01 -8.47
N GLU A 224 7.02 6.68 -8.32
CA GLU A 224 6.53 5.31 -8.49
C GLU A 224 6.76 4.81 -9.93
N PRO A 225 7.18 3.54 -10.12
CA PRO A 225 7.46 3.01 -11.46
C PRO A 225 6.19 2.81 -12.31
N SER A 226 5.05 2.65 -11.66
CA SER A 226 3.71 2.42 -12.19
C SER A 226 2.71 3.24 -11.37
N LEU A 227 1.53 3.54 -11.93
CA LEU A 227 0.46 4.23 -11.22
C LEU A 227 -0.87 3.53 -11.51
N GLY A 228 -1.64 3.25 -10.45
CA GLY A 228 -2.95 2.59 -10.57
C GLY A 228 -2.86 1.24 -11.28
N ASP A 229 -3.68 1.07 -12.31
CA ASP A 229 -3.79 -0.13 -13.14
C ASP A 229 -2.83 -0.15 -14.34
N SER A 230 -2.00 0.88 -14.50
CA SER A 230 -1.07 1.01 -15.62
C SER A 230 0.31 0.46 -15.26
N GLY A 231 0.86 -0.40 -16.12
CA GLY A 231 2.18 -1.01 -15.94
C GLY A 231 3.38 -0.05 -16.01
N GLU A 232 3.17 1.21 -16.40
CA GLU A 232 4.20 2.25 -16.47
C GLU A 232 3.70 3.56 -15.91
N ASN A 233 4.59 4.38 -15.35
CA ASN A 233 4.30 5.76 -14.95
C ASN A 233 4.85 6.76 -15.98
N ARG A 234 3.95 7.46 -16.67
CA ARG A 234 4.30 8.44 -17.73
C ARG A 234 4.78 9.79 -17.18
N TYR A 235 4.48 10.08 -15.91
CA TYR A 235 4.90 11.29 -15.22
C TYR A 235 6.22 11.13 -14.48
N ARG A 236 6.80 9.93 -14.49
CA ARG A 236 7.95 9.57 -13.65
C ARG A 236 9.13 10.51 -13.85
N ASP A 237 9.56 11.14 -12.77
CA ASP A 237 10.72 12.02 -12.68
C ASP A 237 11.44 11.79 -11.34
N VAL A 238 12.35 10.81 -11.34
CA VAL A 238 13.07 10.38 -10.13
C VAL A 238 13.99 11.50 -9.58
N ASN A 239 14.52 12.33 -10.47
CA ASN A 239 15.43 13.42 -10.07
C ASN A 239 14.67 14.56 -9.39
N PHE A 240 13.52 14.92 -9.94
CA PHE A 240 12.68 15.96 -9.34
C PHE A 240 12.02 15.47 -8.04
N SER A 241 11.51 14.24 -8.03
CA SER A 241 10.96 13.65 -6.79
C SER A 241 11.99 13.56 -5.67
N ALA A 242 13.26 13.24 -5.95
CA ALA A 242 14.32 13.27 -4.94
C ALA A 242 14.57 14.67 -4.35
N GLN A 243 14.45 15.73 -5.17
CA GLN A 243 14.56 17.11 -4.69
C GLN A 243 13.37 17.49 -3.80
N LEU A 244 12.16 17.15 -4.22
CA LEU A 244 10.95 17.39 -3.43
C LEU A 244 10.98 16.62 -2.11
N LEU A 245 11.46 15.37 -2.11
CA LEU A 245 11.61 14.56 -0.91
C LEU A 245 12.52 15.25 0.11
N ALA A 246 13.68 15.77 -0.33
CA ALA A 246 14.59 16.49 0.56
C ALA A 246 13.96 17.76 1.14
N TRP A 247 13.17 18.50 0.35
CA TRP A 247 12.43 19.66 0.83
C TRP A 247 11.31 19.30 1.80
N MET A 248 10.58 18.22 1.51
CA MET A 248 9.53 17.70 2.36
C MET A 248 10.07 17.30 3.75
N ASP A 249 11.18 16.56 3.79
CA ASP A 249 11.85 16.17 5.04
C ASP A 249 12.38 17.38 5.81
N PHE A 250 12.98 18.36 5.12
CA PHE A 250 13.41 19.61 5.73
C PHE A 250 12.25 20.41 6.33
N MET A 251 11.12 20.52 5.61
CA MET A 251 9.93 21.22 6.10
C MET A 251 9.26 20.49 7.26
N PHE A 252 9.32 19.16 7.29
CA PHE A 252 8.86 18.37 8.42
C PHE A 252 9.70 18.65 9.68
N ASP A 253 11.03 18.69 9.55
CA ASP A 253 11.92 19.07 10.65
C ASP A 253 11.58 20.47 11.19
N GLU A 254 11.36 21.46 10.32
CA GLU A 254 10.90 22.80 10.71
C GLU A 254 9.54 22.76 11.46
N TYR A 255 8.62 21.92 11.01
CA TYR A 255 7.30 21.78 11.64
C TYR A 255 7.39 21.19 13.06
N THR A 256 8.35 20.29 13.34
CA THR A 256 8.48 19.69 14.68
C THR A 256 8.77 20.71 15.79
N GLY A 257 9.23 21.91 15.45
CA GLY A 257 9.41 23.04 16.37
C GLY A 257 8.18 23.92 16.58
N GLU A 258 7.09 23.71 15.82
CA GLU A 258 5.86 24.49 15.92
C GLU A 258 4.97 24.00 17.08
N PRO A 259 4.10 24.86 17.65
CA PRO A 259 3.13 24.44 18.65
C PRO A 259 2.15 23.39 18.10
N ALA A 260 1.83 22.39 18.92
CA ALA A 260 0.83 21.39 18.59
C ALA A 260 -0.55 22.04 18.33
N PRO A 261 -1.30 21.59 17.30
CA PRO A 261 -2.67 22.03 17.10
C PRO A 261 -3.56 21.69 18.30
N SER A 262 -4.55 22.54 18.59
CA SER A 262 -5.44 22.38 19.75
C SER A 262 -6.92 22.34 19.39
N THR A 263 -7.27 22.42 18.11
CA THR A 263 -8.65 22.34 17.60
C THR A 263 -8.85 21.00 16.90
N ALA A 264 -10.09 20.51 16.84
CA ALA A 264 -10.40 19.28 16.10
C ALA A 264 -9.98 19.40 14.62
N GLU A 265 -10.24 20.56 14.00
CA GLU A 265 -9.78 20.85 12.64
C GLU A 265 -8.26 20.76 12.51
N GLY A 266 -7.50 21.47 13.36
CA GLY A 266 -6.05 21.49 13.28
C GLY A 266 -5.41 20.12 13.54
N LEU A 267 -5.93 19.36 14.49
CA LEU A 267 -5.48 17.99 14.78
C LEU A 267 -5.78 17.05 13.61
N CYS A 268 -6.99 17.12 13.04
CA CYS A 268 -7.39 16.30 11.88
C CYS A 268 -6.52 16.59 10.65
N GLU A 269 -6.30 17.87 10.32
CA GLU A 269 -5.44 18.27 9.20
C GLU A 269 -4.00 17.80 9.44
N ALA A 270 -3.50 17.92 10.67
CA ALA A 270 -2.16 17.44 11.01
C ALA A 270 -2.03 15.92 10.87
N ILE A 271 -2.99 15.13 11.38
CA ILE A 271 -2.97 13.68 11.23
C ILE A 271 -3.02 13.29 9.75
N THR A 272 -3.93 13.90 8.98
CA THR A 272 -4.07 13.59 7.54
C THR A 272 -2.79 13.96 6.77
N ALA A 273 -2.20 15.13 7.05
CA ALA A 273 -0.96 15.55 6.42
C ALA A 273 0.23 14.66 6.80
N LEU A 274 0.33 14.26 8.07
CA LEU A 274 1.33 13.30 8.51
C LEU A 274 1.14 11.94 7.83
N GLY A 275 -0.09 11.53 7.51
CA GLY A 275 -0.36 10.29 6.77
C GLY A 275 0.27 10.28 5.38
N TRP A 276 0.13 11.38 4.64
CA TRP A 276 0.84 11.58 3.37
C TRP A 276 2.36 11.62 3.56
N TYR A 277 2.85 12.29 4.59
CA TYR A 277 4.28 12.39 4.86
C TYR A 277 4.94 11.04 5.17
N VAL A 278 4.41 10.27 6.14
CA VAL A 278 5.02 9.03 6.63
C VAL A 278 5.06 7.91 5.57
N THR A 279 4.12 7.96 4.63
CA THR A 279 4.04 7.05 3.48
C THR A 279 5.02 7.44 2.36
N ALA A 280 5.37 8.72 2.24
CA ALA A 280 6.26 9.21 1.19
C ALA A 280 7.74 9.24 1.59
N THR A 281 8.06 9.64 2.83
CA THR A 281 9.45 9.79 3.30
C THR A 281 10.23 8.48 3.16
N LEU A 282 11.52 8.57 2.83
CA LEU A 282 12.43 7.42 2.78
C LEU A 282 13.25 7.28 4.06
N ASP A 283 13.26 8.29 4.93
CA ASP A 283 13.99 8.25 6.20
C ASP A 283 13.17 7.53 7.27
N GLY A 284 13.69 6.40 7.75
CA GLY A 284 13.03 5.61 8.79
C GLY A 284 12.85 6.36 10.12
N LYS A 285 13.80 7.22 10.50
CA LYS A 285 13.73 7.98 11.75
C LYS A 285 12.69 9.08 11.67
N LEU A 286 12.67 9.83 10.57
CA LEU A 286 11.65 10.87 10.37
C LEU A 286 10.25 10.26 10.26
N ARG A 287 10.14 9.08 9.63
CA ARG A 287 8.90 8.31 9.61
C ARG A 287 8.42 7.94 11.02
N GLU A 288 9.29 7.39 11.86
CA GLU A 288 8.95 7.05 13.26
C GLU A 288 8.54 8.29 14.06
N GLN A 289 9.22 9.43 13.86
CA GLN A 289 8.84 10.70 14.47
C GLN A 289 7.46 11.17 14.02
N GLY A 290 7.16 11.09 12.72
CA GLY A 290 5.85 11.44 12.18
C GLY A 290 4.72 10.57 12.74
N LEU A 291 4.95 9.26 12.85
CA LEU A 291 3.98 8.33 13.46
C LEU A 291 3.79 8.59 14.97
N SER A 292 4.86 8.97 15.69
CA SER A 292 4.77 9.34 17.11
C SER A 292 3.95 10.63 17.32
N LEU A 293 4.17 11.65 16.47
CA LEU A 293 3.35 12.86 16.47
C LEU A 293 1.89 12.56 16.13
N MET A 294 1.67 11.73 15.12
CA MET A 294 0.32 11.29 14.73
C MET A 294 -0.41 10.62 15.89
N ARG A 295 0.24 9.72 16.64
CA ARG A 295 -0.33 9.09 17.83
C ARG A 295 -0.73 10.13 18.88
N THR A 296 0.16 11.08 19.17
CA THR A 296 -0.11 12.15 20.15
C THR A 296 -1.33 13.01 19.75
N TYR A 297 -1.44 13.34 18.47
CA TYR A 297 -2.58 14.09 17.96
C TYR A 297 -3.87 13.27 17.95
N ALA A 298 -3.79 11.98 17.62
CA ALA A 298 -4.94 11.07 17.64
C ALA A 298 -5.48 10.85 19.05
N ASP A 299 -4.59 10.68 20.05
CA ASP A 299 -4.97 10.59 21.47
C ASP A 299 -5.70 11.87 21.91
N SER A 300 -5.15 13.03 21.57
CA SER A 300 -5.78 14.33 21.87
C SER A 300 -7.15 14.47 21.20
N LEU A 301 -7.29 13.99 19.96
CA LEU A 301 -8.53 14.05 19.18
C LEU A 301 -9.61 13.10 19.72
N ALA A 302 -9.21 11.93 20.24
CA ALA A 302 -10.10 10.97 20.87
C ALA A 302 -10.72 11.51 22.16
N GLU A 303 -9.96 12.27 22.94
CA GLU A 303 -10.39 12.88 24.21
C GLU A 303 -11.26 14.14 24.04
N MET A 304 -11.35 14.71 22.85
CA MET A 304 -12.17 15.89 22.60
C MET A 304 -13.66 15.57 22.67
N GLU A 305 -14.46 16.48 23.24
CA GLU A 305 -15.91 16.45 23.17
C GLU A 305 -16.41 17.69 22.42
N SER A 306 -17.23 17.50 21.38
CA SER A 306 -17.89 18.59 20.66
C SER A 306 -19.22 18.13 20.09
N ALA A 307 -20.21 19.02 20.13
CA ALA A 307 -21.50 18.83 19.48
C ALA A 307 -21.56 19.47 18.08
N ASP A 308 -20.47 20.11 17.62
CA ASP A 308 -20.40 20.65 16.26
C ASP A 308 -20.18 19.49 15.26
N PRO A 309 -21.05 19.29 14.25
CA PRO A 309 -20.86 18.25 13.24
C PRO A 309 -19.54 18.38 12.46
N VAL A 310 -18.96 19.58 12.35
CA VAL A 310 -17.63 19.76 11.71
C VAL A 310 -16.52 19.18 12.59
N ASP A 311 -16.53 19.48 13.89
CA ASP A 311 -15.57 18.90 14.83
C ASP A 311 -15.73 17.38 14.89
N ALA A 312 -16.97 16.87 14.90
CA ALA A 312 -17.24 15.44 14.84
C ALA A 312 -16.67 14.80 13.56
N ALA A 313 -16.86 15.43 12.40
CA ALA A 313 -16.26 14.98 11.15
C ALA A 313 -14.73 14.97 11.21
N CYS A 314 -14.10 16.03 11.74
CA CYS A 314 -12.66 16.09 11.93
C CYS A 314 -12.14 14.98 12.86
N ARG A 315 -12.84 14.74 13.97
CA ARG A 315 -12.55 13.61 14.88
C ARG A 315 -12.61 12.28 14.15
N ILE A 316 -13.71 12.00 13.44
CA ILE A 316 -13.88 10.78 12.65
C ILE A 316 -12.73 10.61 11.64
N ARG A 317 -12.46 11.63 10.81
CA ARG A 317 -11.43 11.55 9.76
C ARG A 317 -10.05 11.31 10.34
N GLY A 318 -9.65 12.07 11.36
CA GLY A 318 -8.34 11.92 11.99
C GLY A 318 -8.18 10.57 12.69
N LEU A 319 -9.20 10.09 13.41
CA LEU A 319 -9.16 8.81 14.12
C LEU A 319 -9.14 7.62 13.16
N VAL A 320 -9.89 7.66 12.06
CA VAL A 320 -9.83 6.62 11.02
C VAL A 320 -8.44 6.55 10.38
N GLU A 321 -7.85 7.70 10.05
CA GLU A 321 -6.51 7.75 9.45
C GLU A 321 -5.42 7.28 10.44
N ALA A 322 -5.54 7.65 11.72
CA ALA A 322 -4.67 7.17 12.78
C ALA A 322 -4.80 5.65 12.97
N GLY A 323 -6.03 5.11 13.01
CA GLY A 323 -6.26 3.67 13.12
C GLY A 323 -5.61 2.87 11.99
N ARG A 324 -5.67 3.42 10.76
CA ARG A 324 -5.05 2.84 9.57
C ARG A 324 -3.53 2.80 9.64
N LEU A 325 -2.91 3.92 10.01
CA LEU A 325 -1.46 4.07 9.93
C LEU A 325 -0.69 3.64 11.18
N LEU A 326 -1.34 3.68 12.35
CA LEU A 326 -0.77 3.23 13.62
C LEU A 326 -1.08 1.77 13.93
N PHE A 327 -1.93 1.12 13.10
CA PHE A 327 -2.41 -0.24 13.29
C PHE A 327 -3.06 -0.47 14.66
N ASP A 328 -3.83 0.52 15.12
CA ASP A 328 -4.48 0.51 16.42
C ASP A 328 -6.00 0.61 16.25
N SER A 329 -6.69 -0.48 16.56
CA SER A 329 -8.15 -0.58 16.39
C SER A 329 -8.95 0.24 17.40
N SER A 330 -8.32 0.75 18.45
CA SER A 330 -8.98 1.64 19.40
C SER A 330 -9.41 2.95 18.73
N TYR A 331 -8.64 3.48 17.77
CA TYR A 331 -9.01 4.70 17.05
C TYR A 331 -10.20 4.48 16.11
N TYR A 332 -10.32 3.32 15.46
CA TYR A 332 -11.53 2.99 14.69
C TYR A 332 -12.76 2.90 15.58
N THR A 333 -12.61 2.31 16.78
CA THR A 333 -13.68 2.23 17.77
C THR A 333 -14.10 3.62 18.25
N ALA A 334 -13.14 4.50 18.52
CA ALA A 334 -13.42 5.89 18.89
C ALA A 334 -14.12 6.65 17.75
N ALA A 335 -13.65 6.51 16.50
CA ALA A 335 -14.30 7.12 15.33
C ALA A 335 -15.76 6.66 15.18
N SER A 336 -16.03 5.37 15.41
CA SER A 336 -17.38 4.80 15.38
C SER A 336 -18.30 5.43 16.43
N GLN A 337 -17.81 5.62 17.67
CA GLN A 337 -18.57 6.30 18.73
C GLN A 337 -18.90 7.75 18.37
N VAL A 338 -17.95 8.49 17.82
CA VAL A 338 -18.19 9.86 17.34
C VAL A 338 -19.22 9.89 16.22
N PHE A 339 -19.20 8.89 15.34
CA PHE A 339 -20.19 8.78 14.28
C PHE A 339 -21.60 8.51 14.82
N GLU A 340 -21.75 7.61 15.81
CA GLU A 340 -23.02 7.37 16.49
C GLU A 340 -23.59 8.67 17.10
N GLU A 341 -22.75 9.50 17.74
CA GLU A 341 -23.16 10.81 18.26
C GLU A 341 -23.59 11.77 17.14
N MET A 342 -22.81 11.82 16.05
CA MET A 342 -23.10 12.68 14.89
C MET A 342 -24.43 12.31 14.21
N GLN A 343 -24.81 11.03 14.22
CA GLN A 343 -26.08 10.54 13.68
C GLN A 343 -27.28 11.10 14.42
N GLU A 344 -27.21 11.25 15.75
CA GLU A 344 -28.33 11.77 16.55
C GLU A 344 -28.71 13.21 16.14
N GLY A 345 -27.75 13.97 15.62
CA GLY A 345 -27.95 15.33 15.13
C GLY A 345 -28.33 15.44 13.65
N TYR A 346 -28.36 14.35 12.88
CA TYR A 346 -28.61 14.39 11.43
C TYR A 346 -30.09 14.17 11.11
N ASP A 347 -30.66 15.06 10.29
CA ASP A 347 -32.00 14.91 9.73
C ASP A 347 -31.91 14.41 8.27
N PRO A 348 -32.22 13.12 8.00
CA PRO A 348 -32.13 12.54 6.67
C PRO A 348 -33.23 13.05 5.71
N GLU A 349 -34.34 13.61 6.21
CA GLU A 349 -35.36 14.18 5.34
C GLU A 349 -34.89 15.50 4.74
N THR A 350 -34.15 16.31 5.50
CA THR A 350 -33.69 17.65 5.06
C THR A 350 -32.22 17.71 4.68
N GLY A 351 -31.43 16.68 5.00
CA GLY A 351 -29.98 16.66 4.82
C GLY A 351 -29.27 17.72 5.68
N THR A 352 -29.80 18.03 6.86
CA THR A 352 -29.25 19.06 7.75
C THR A 352 -28.75 18.46 9.07
N PHE A 353 -27.71 19.06 9.64
CA PHE A 353 -27.26 18.77 10.99
C PHE A 353 -27.85 19.77 11.99
N ALA A 354 -28.18 19.30 13.19
CA ALA A 354 -28.47 20.12 14.35
C ALA A 354 -27.21 20.92 14.75
N GLY A 355 -27.40 22.05 15.43
CA GLY A 355 -26.29 22.84 15.97
C GLY A 355 -25.54 23.75 14.98
N ARG A 356 -25.71 23.56 13.66
CA ARG A 356 -25.10 24.41 12.62
C ARG A 356 -26.12 25.12 11.76
N ALA A 357 -25.85 26.40 11.49
CA ALA A 357 -26.63 27.23 10.57
C ALA A 357 -25.92 27.46 9.23
N THR A 358 -24.62 27.16 9.13
CA THR A 358 -23.81 27.42 7.94
C THR A 358 -22.71 26.37 7.76
N PHE A 359 -22.37 26.09 6.51
CA PHE A 359 -21.19 25.33 6.13
C PHE A 359 -20.45 26.02 4.98
N THR A 360 -19.15 26.22 5.14
CA THR A 360 -18.24 26.59 4.04
C THR A 360 -17.92 25.38 3.17
N ALA A 361 -17.41 25.60 1.95
CA ALA A 361 -16.97 24.50 1.07
C ALA A 361 -15.91 23.60 1.74
N ALA A 362 -14.97 24.18 2.50
CA ALA A 362 -13.97 23.44 3.25
C ALA A 362 -14.59 22.56 4.36
N GLU A 363 -15.59 23.07 5.08
CA GLU A 363 -16.29 22.28 6.11
C GLU A 363 -17.15 21.16 5.50
N ILE A 364 -17.76 21.40 4.33
CA ILE A 364 -18.45 20.34 3.58
C ILE A 364 -17.45 19.27 3.16
N ALA A 365 -16.28 19.65 2.66
CA ALA A 365 -15.21 18.71 2.29
C ALA A 365 -14.83 17.82 3.48
N ARG A 366 -14.71 18.38 4.69
CA ARG A 366 -14.41 17.61 5.91
C ARG A 366 -15.50 16.61 6.27
N VAL A 367 -16.78 17.01 6.22
CA VAL A 367 -17.89 16.09 6.49
C VAL A 367 -17.92 14.96 5.46
N VAL A 368 -17.81 15.29 4.17
CA VAL A 368 -17.77 14.29 3.09
C VAL A 368 -16.58 13.36 3.27
N GLY A 369 -15.39 13.91 3.50
CA GLY A 369 -14.15 13.15 3.67
C GLY A 369 -14.15 12.25 4.91
N ALA A 370 -14.77 12.68 6.01
CA ALA A 370 -14.91 11.87 7.21
C ALA A 370 -15.81 10.65 6.98
N LEU A 371 -16.97 10.85 6.35
CA LEU A 371 -17.90 9.77 6.03
C LEU A 371 -17.32 8.84 4.96
N ASN A 372 -16.55 9.39 4.00
CA ASN A 372 -15.83 8.63 3.00
C ASN A 372 -14.73 7.74 3.62
N ALA A 373 -13.98 8.28 4.59
CA ALA A 373 -12.98 7.52 5.35
C ALA A 373 -13.65 6.38 6.13
N LEU A 374 -14.72 6.70 6.86
CA LEU A 374 -15.43 5.74 7.69
C LEU A 374 -15.99 4.58 6.87
N ARG A 375 -16.70 4.86 5.77
CA ARG A 375 -17.29 3.82 4.91
C ARG A 375 -16.23 2.93 4.23
N SER A 376 -15.04 3.47 3.97
CA SER A 376 -14.00 2.78 3.19
C SER A 376 -12.99 2.03 4.05
N LEU A 377 -12.70 2.52 5.26
CA LEU A 377 -11.60 2.05 6.10
C LEU A 377 -12.04 1.47 7.45
N ALA A 378 -13.24 1.76 7.93
CA ALA A 378 -13.72 1.33 9.25
C ALA A 378 -14.71 0.14 9.19
N SER A 379 -14.62 -0.68 8.14
CA SER A 379 -15.44 -1.90 8.01
C SER A 379 -15.22 -2.83 9.19
N GLY A 380 -16.31 -3.32 9.78
CA GLY A 380 -16.29 -4.13 11.01
C GLY A 380 -16.23 -3.33 12.32
N TYR A 381 -16.08 -2.01 12.26
CA TYR A 381 -16.07 -1.12 13.43
C TYR A 381 -17.24 -0.14 13.47
N ALA A 382 -17.71 0.33 12.30
CA ALA A 382 -18.79 1.31 12.18
C ALA A 382 -19.89 0.84 11.21
N ASP A 383 -21.06 1.48 11.28
CA ASP A 383 -22.15 1.29 10.31
C ASP A 383 -21.81 1.98 8.99
N THR A 384 -21.08 1.26 8.12
CA THR A 384 -20.60 1.78 6.84
C THR A 384 -21.72 2.03 5.84
N GLU A 385 -22.83 1.27 5.92
CA GLU A 385 -24.00 1.48 5.07
C GLU A 385 -24.68 2.81 5.40
N TRP A 386 -24.85 3.11 6.69
CA TRP A 386 -25.39 4.38 7.13
C TRP A 386 -24.45 5.56 6.84
N ALA A 387 -23.14 5.39 7.02
CA ALA A 387 -22.14 6.40 6.64
C ALA A 387 -22.25 6.78 5.15
N GLN A 388 -22.41 5.77 4.28
CA GLN A 388 -22.60 5.98 2.85
C GLN A 388 -23.92 6.68 2.53
N LEU A 389 -25.00 6.36 3.24
CA LEU A 389 -26.30 7.02 3.09
C LEU A 389 -26.22 8.51 3.48
N VAL A 390 -25.76 8.81 4.70
CA VAL A 390 -25.63 10.18 5.22
C VAL A 390 -24.74 11.02 4.32
N MET A 391 -23.63 10.45 3.81
CA MET A 391 -22.74 11.13 2.88
C MET A 391 -23.46 11.49 1.58
N SER A 392 -24.16 10.53 0.97
CA SER A 392 -24.90 10.73 -0.28
C SER A 392 -26.00 11.79 -0.13
N ASP A 393 -26.79 11.73 0.95
CA ASP A 393 -27.87 12.68 1.23
C ASP A 393 -27.32 14.09 1.54
N PHE A 394 -26.24 14.18 2.32
CA PHE A 394 -25.59 15.45 2.62
C PHE A 394 -25.00 16.11 1.37
N ILE A 395 -24.40 15.33 0.45
CA ILE A 395 -23.91 15.84 -0.84
C ILE A 395 -25.08 16.41 -1.67
N ALA A 396 -26.19 15.67 -1.81
CA ALA A 396 -27.37 16.18 -2.51
C ALA A 396 -27.85 17.51 -1.91
N ALA A 397 -28.02 17.55 -0.59
CA ALA A 397 -28.57 18.70 0.10
C ALA A 397 -27.64 19.92 0.11
N ALA A 398 -26.37 19.72 0.47
CA ALA A 398 -25.42 20.80 0.74
C ALA A 398 -24.63 21.24 -0.50
N VAL A 399 -24.45 20.37 -1.50
CA VAL A 399 -23.68 20.69 -2.72
C VAL A 399 -24.61 21.06 -3.88
N TYR A 400 -25.54 20.18 -4.24
CA TYR A 400 -26.32 20.34 -5.46
C TYR A 400 -27.60 21.15 -5.26
N MET A 401 -28.47 20.73 -4.34
CA MET A 401 -29.78 21.38 -4.09
C MET A 401 -29.63 22.77 -3.44
N SER A 402 -28.49 23.03 -2.80
CA SER A 402 -28.17 24.33 -2.22
C SER A 402 -27.77 25.38 -3.26
N GLY A 403 -27.33 24.94 -4.45
CA GLY A 403 -26.66 25.76 -5.45
C GLY A 403 -25.19 26.05 -5.14
N LEU A 404 -24.54 25.30 -4.24
CA LEU A 404 -23.10 25.42 -4.01
C LEU A 404 -22.32 25.07 -5.27
N CYS A 405 -22.66 23.97 -5.95
CA CYS A 405 -22.19 23.69 -7.31
C CYS A 405 -22.83 24.73 -8.26
N ARG A 406 -22.02 25.66 -8.76
CA ARG A 406 -22.51 26.85 -9.46
C ARG A 406 -22.95 26.59 -10.89
N SER A 407 -22.28 25.68 -11.58
CA SER A 407 -22.59 25.21 -12.91
C SER A 407 -21.76 23.95 -13.23
N THR A 408 -22.07 23.30 -14.35
CA THR A 408 -21.29 22.21 -14.93
C THR A 408 -21.05 22.48 -16.41
N PHE A 409 -20.10 21.80 -17.06
CA PHE A 409 -20.07 21.79 -18.52
C PHE A 409 -21.31 21.10 -19.10
N PRO A 410 -21.74 21.45 -20.34
CA PRO A 410 -22.73 20.64 -21.03
C PRO A 410 -22.15 19.27 -21.36
N ILE A 411 -22.99 18.24 -21.35
CA ILE A 411 -22.55 16.85 -21.60
C ILE A 411 -21.89 16.68 -22.98
N THR A 412 -22.13 17.59 -23.92
CA THR A 412 -21.49 17.62 -25.23
C THR A 412 -19.99 17.93 -25.18
N ALA A 413 -19.50 18.53 -24.08
CA ALA A 413 -18.07 18.75 -23.83
C ALA A 413 -17.35 17.49 -23.31
N VAL A 414 -18.10 16.42 -23.01
CA VAL A 414 -17.54 15.10 -22.67
C VAL A 414 -17.49 14.26 -23.94
N GLU A 415 -16.38 13.53 -24.13
CA GLU A 415 -16.21 12.59 -25.23
C GLU A 415 -17.25 11.46 -25.20
N GLU A 416 -17.70 10.99 -26.37
CA GLU A 416 -18.81 10.03 -26.46
C GLU A 416 -18.54 8.74 -25.68
N TYR A 417 -17.29 8.28 -25.62
CA TYR A 417 -16.91 7.06 -24.92
C TYR A 417 -16.99 7.18 -23.38
N GLU A 418 -16.90 8.39 -22.83
CA GLU A 418 -17.00 8.65 -21.38
C GLU A 418 -18.43 9.00 -20.93
N ARG A 419 -19.33 9.34 -21.87
CA ARG A 419 -20.67 9.83 -21.51
C ARG A 419 -21.44 8.74 -20.77
N PRO A 420 -21.94 9.01 -19.55
CA PRO A 420 -22.79 8.05 -18.86
C PRO A 420 -24.10 7.85 -19.63
N SER A 421 -24.63 6.63 -19.57
CA SER A 421 -25.89 6.28 -20.23
C SER A 421 -27.12 6.99 -19.63
N ASP A 422 -27.05 7.32 -18.34
CA ASP A 422 -28.04 8.11 -17.62
C ASP A 422 -27.47 9.52 -17.33
N PRO A 423 -28.10 10.60 -17.81
CA PRO A 423 -27.66 11.97 -17.55
C PRO A 423 -27.53 12.33 -16.06
N LEU A 424 -28.28 11.65 -15.17
CA LEU A 424 -28.20 11.88 -13.74
C LEU A 424 -26.82 11.51 -13.15
N TYR A 425 -26.05 10.64 -13.82
CA TYR A 425 -24.67 10.33 -13.44
C TYR A 425 -23.68 11.41 -13.88
N TYR A 426 -24.10 12.39 -14.69
CA TYR A 426 -23.26 13.49 -15.16
C TYR A 426 -23.59 14.82 -14.44
N SER A 427 -24.88 15.19 -14.41
CA SER A 427 -25.32 16.47 -13.85
C SER A 427 -26.56 16.31 -12.99
N PHE A 428 -26.57 16.99 -11.85
CA PHE A 428 -27.72 17.02 -10.96
C PHE A 428 -28.81 17.95 -11.54
N PRO A 429 -30.07 17.53 -11.62
CA PRO A 429 -31.16 18.35 -12.14
C PRO A 429 -31.27 19.71 -11.44
N GLY A 430 -31.20 20.79 -12.21
CA GLY A 430 -31.25 22.17 -11.70
C GLY A 430 -29.88 22.82 -11.50
N VAL A 431 -28.78 22.07 -11.59
CA VAL A 431 -27.45 22.68 -11.79
C VAL A 431 -27.39 23.22 -13.22
N PRO A 432 -27.13 24.53 -13.41
CA PRO A 432 -27.13 25.10 -14.75
C PRO A 432 -25.89 24.64 -15.53
N GLU A 433 -26.07 24.38 -16.82
CA GLU A 433 -24.94 24.19 -17.73
C GLU A 433 -24.25 25.54 -17.95
N ASN A 434 -22.93 25.59 -17.84
CA ASN A 434 -22.16 26.75 -18.21
C ASN A 434 -22.41 27.02 -19.71
N ARG A 435 -22.42 28.28 -20.11
CA ARG A 435 -22.61 28.71 -21.50
C ARG A 435 -24.01 28.45 -22.10
N ALA A 436 -24.92 27.73 -21.42
CA ALA A 436 -26.30 27.59 -21.85
C ALA A 436 -27.17 28.77 -21.39
N ASP A 437 -28.14 29.19 -22.22
CA ASP A 437 -29.23 30.12 -21.88
C ASP A 437 -28.83 31.42 -21.13
N GLY A 438 -27.63 31.96 -21.42
CA GLY A 438 -27.13 33.20 -20.79
C GLY A 438 -26.52 33.02 -19.41
N VAL A 439 -26.29 31.78 -18.97
CA VAL A 439 -25.56 31.46 -17.73
C VAL A 439 -24.06 31.70 -17.95
N ASN A 440 -23.57 32.83 -17.43
CA ASN A 440 -22.18 33.27 -17.54
C ASN A 440 -21.37 32.96 -16.27
N ILE A 441 -21.47 31.72 -15.77
CA ILE A 441 -20.83 31.28 -14.53
C ILE A 441 -20.02 30.01 -14.79
N ALA A 442 -18.76 30.03 -14.37
CA ALA A 442 -17.85 28.91 -14.50
C ALA A 442 -18.18 27.76 -13.55
N PRO A 443 -17.91 26.50 -13.94
CA PRO A 443 -18.03 25.36 -13.05
C PRO A 443 -17.13 25.54 -11.85
N CYS A 444 -17.73 25.92 -10.72
CA CYS A 444 -17.03 26.06 -9.47
C CYS A 444 -17.96 25.79 -8.28
N PHE A 445 -17.39 25.54 -7.10
CA PHE A 445 -18.11 25.59 -5.85
C PHE A 445 -18.13 27.01 -5.28
N GLY A 446 -19.28 27.44 -4.77
CA GLY A 446 -19.39 28.65 -3.96
C GLY A 446 -18.66 28.51 -2.63
N TRP A 447 -18.53 29.60 -1.89
CA TRP A 447 -17.77 29.59 -0.64
C TRP A 447 -18.54 29.02 0.57
N ARG A 448 -19.87 29.21 0.63
CA ARG A 448 -20.70 28.87 1.80
C ARG A 448 -22.17 28.64 1.47
N VAL A 449 -22.80 27.75 2.23
CA VAL A 449 -24.26 27.60 2.34
C VAL A 449 -24.76 28.02 3.72
N VAL A 450 -25.98 28.53 3.76
CA VAL A 450 -26.74 28.87 4.97
C VAL A 450 -28.01 28.02 5.04
N LYS A 451 -28.42 27.65 6.25
CA LYS A 451 -29.67 26.92 6.48
C LYS A 451 -30.85 27.78 6.06
N ARG A 452 -31.81 27.20 5.32
CA ARG A 452 -32.98 27.95 4.86
C ARG A 452 -33.86 28.39 6.05
N PRO A 453 -34.59 29.52 5.93
CA PRO A 453 -35.45 30.01 7.01
C PRO A 453 -36.57 29.04 7.43
N ASP A 454 -37.02 28.18 6.51
CA ASP A 454 -38.00 27.12 6.77
C ASP A 454 -37.40 25.90 7.47
N GLY A 455 -36.08 25.91 7.71
CA GLY A 455 -35.32 24.80 8.29
C GLY A 455 -35.11 23.62 7.34
N ARG A 456 -35.60 23.68 6.10
CA ARG A 456 -35.60 22.57 5.14
C ARG A 456 -34.46 22.73 4.14
N GLY A 457 -33.29 22.20 4.52
CA GLY A 457 -32.10 22.16 3.67
C GLY A 457 -31.31 23.46 3.65
N TRP A 458 -30.54 23.63 2.58
CA TRP A 458 -29.50 24.65 2.45
C TRP A 458 -29.76 25.60 1.28
N SER A 459 -29.19 26.80 1.36
CA SER A 459 -29.14 27.75 0.25
C SER A 459 -27.76 28.40 0.20
N LEU A 460 -27.22 28.55 -0.99
CA LEU A 460 -26.00 29.28 -1.26
C LEU A 460 -26.04 30.71 -0.70
N ASP A 461 -24.96 31.11 -0.05
CA ASP A 461 -24.81 32.43 0.55
C ASP A 461 -23.85 33.30 -0.26
N GLY A 462 -24.36 33.92 -1.32
CA GLY A 462 -23.60 34.87 -2.14
C GLY A 462 -23.00 34.31 -3.43
N GLY A 463 -22.17 35.13 -4.09
CA GLY A 463 -21.64 34.89 -5.44
C GLY A 463 -20.18 34.44 -5.50
N SER A 464 -19.45 34.47 -4.39
CA SER A 464 -18.00 34.25 -4.34
C SER A 464 -17.63 32.79 -4.07
N PHE A 465 -16.37 32.45 -4.34
CA PHE A 465 -15.73 31.21 -3.92
C PHE A 465 -14.52 31.50 -3.01
N ASP A 466 -14.11 30.49 -2.25
CA ASP A 466 -12.81 30.39 -1.58
C ASP A 466 -12.05 29.24 -2.24
N ALA A 467 -10.88 29.52 -2.82
CA ALA A 467 -10.16 28.59 -3.68
C ALA A 467 -9.72 27.33 -2.91
N ALA A 468 -9.22 27.51 -1.69
CA ALA A 468 -8.84 26.39 -0.82
C ALA A 468 -10.03 25.47 -0.52
N GLY A 469 -11.15 26.03 -0.06
CA GLY A 469 -12.35 25.23 0.22
C GLY A 469 -12.96 24.57 -1.02
N ALA A 470 -12.96 25.25 -2.16
CA ALA A 470 -13.52 24.70 -3.39
C ALA A 470 -12.65 23.57 -3.98
N LEU A 471 -11.31 23.72 -3.95
CA LEU A 471 -10.38 22.66 -4.35
C LEU A 471 -10.39 21.48 -3.36
N ALA A 472 -10.50 21.75 -2.05
CA ALA A 472 -10.59 20.69 -1.04
C ALA A 472 -11.86 19.85 -1.22
N LEU A 473 -13.01 20.49 -1.50
CA LEU A 473 -14.25 19.77 -1.80
C LEU A 473 -14.13 18.96 -3.09
N ALA A 474 -13.50 19.49 -4.14
CA ALA A 474 -13.26 18.71 -5.36
C ALA A 474 -12.39 17.47 -5.10
N LEU A 475 -11.34 17.58 -4.29
CA LEU A 475 -10.52 16.42 -3.91
C LEU A 475 -11.36 15.35 -3.19
N GLU A 476 -12.11 15.72 -2.16
CA GLU A 476 -12.92 14.76 -1.41
C GLU A 476 -14.03 14.12 -2.27
N LEU A 477 -14.59 14.87 -3.23
CA LEU A 477 -15.56 14.33 -4.19
C LEU A 477 -14.93 13.37 -5.21
N LEU A 478 -13.70 13.64 -5.65
CA LEU A 478 -12.95 12.70 -6.50
C LEU A 478 -12.72 11.37 -5.77
N TRP A 479 -12.42 11.43 -4.48
CA TRP A 479 -12.11 10.28 -3.63
C TRP A 479 -13.31 9.40 -3.26
N LEU A 480 -14.51 9.70 -3.78
CA LEU A 480 -15.71 8.89 -3.57
C LEU A 480 -15.74 7.58 -4.38
N ARG A 481 -14.79 7.36 -5.31
CA ARG A 481 -14.73 6.14 -6.14
C ARG A 481 -13.51 5.26 -5.79
N PRO A 482 -13.40 4.73 -4.55
CA PRO A 482 -12.24 3.97 -4.08
C PRO A 482 -11.91 2.73 -4.92
N THR A 483 -12.90 2.13 -5.60
CA THR A 483 -12.71 0.96 -6.47
C THR A 483 -12.04 1.27 -7.79
N GLU A 484 -12.09 2.53 -8.22
CA GLU A 484 -11.44 3.01 -9.44
C GLU A 484 -10.18 3.81 -9.11
N TYR A 485 -10.11 4.32 -7.88
CA TYR A 485 -9.07 5.22 -7.42
C TYR A 485 -8.93 5.15 -5.91
N ASP A 486 -7.84 4.56 -5.41
CA ASP A 486 -7.58 4.55 -3.97
C ASP A 486 -7.07 5.92 -3.53
N PRO A 487 -7.83 6.67 -2.71
CA PRO A 487 -7.42 8.00 -2.27
C PRO A 487 -6.48 7.97 -1.06
N TRP A 488 -6.20 6.78 -0.51
CA TRP A 488 -5.43 6.61 0.70
C TRP A 488 -3.98 6.24 0.37
N PRO A 489 -2.98 6.91 0.95
CA PRO A 489 -1.61 6.50 0.70
C PRO A 489 -1.29 5.17 1.38
N ASP A 490 -0.88 4.17 0.60
CA ASP A 490 -0.53 2.83 1.08
C ASP A 490 0.64 2.86 2.08
N TYR A 491 0.43 2.24 3.23
CA TYR A 491 1.46 2.08 4.27
C TYR A 491 1.48 0.65 4.82
N ASN A 492 2.58 -0.06 4.60
CA ASN A 492 2.75 -1.45 5.05
C ASN A 492 3.61 -1.58 6.31
N GLY A 493 3.58 -0.59 7.21
CA GLY A 493 4.31 -0.68 8.48
C GLY A 493 5.83 -0.65 8.32
N GLY A 494 6.36 -0.03 7.25
CA GLY A 494 7.80 0.13 7.05
C GLY A 494 8.54 -1.11 6.53
N VAL A 495 7.84 -2.17 6.13
CA VAL A 495 8.46 -3.27 5.38
C VAL A 495 8.79 -2.76 3.98
N ALA A 496 10.08 -2.60 3.70
CA ALA A 496 10.59 -2.05 2.45
C ALA A 496 10.28 -2.97 1.25
N ALA A 497 9.07 -2.89 0.71
CA ALA A 497 8.73 -3.34 -0.64
C ALA A 497 7.58 -2.47 -1.18
N PRO A 498 7.66 -1.98 -2.43
CA PRO A 498 6.53 -1.32 -3.07
C PRO A 498 5.46 -2.40 -3.35
N LEU A 499 4.26 -2.22 -2.81
CA LEU A 499 3.11 -3.03 -3.23
C LEU A 499 2.85 -2.72 -4.70
N VAL A 500 2.87 -3.78 -5.50
CA VAL A 500 2.35 -3.76 -6.86
C VAL A 500 0.89 -4.18 -6.75
N ASN A 501 0.01 -3.29 -7.19
CA ASN A 501 -1.45 -3.44 -7.34
C ASN A 501 -2.26 -3.33 -6.04
N GLY A 502 -2.73 -2.10 -5.78
CA GLY A 502 -3.82 -1.83 -4.86
C GLY A 502 -5.04 -2.70 -5.17
N ARG A 503 -5.24 -3.72 -4.33
CA ARG A 503 -6.54 -4.26 -3.97
C ARG A 503 -6.46 -4.72 -2.53
N GLY A 504 -7.39 -4.20 -1.73
CA GLY A 504 -7.66 -4.68 -0.39
C GLY A 504 -7.86 -6.19 -0.40
N ASP A 505 -6.94 -6.87 0.26
CA ASP A 505 -7.20 -7.94 1.21
C ASP A 505 -5.87 -8.60 1.52
N PHE A 506 -5.26 -8.23 2.65
CA PHE A 506 -4.27 -9.07 3.33
C PHE A 506 -4.98 -10.29 3.93
N THR A 507 -5.70 -11.04 3.09
CA THR A 507 -6.14 -12.37 3.47
C THR A 507 -4.87 -13.20 3.66
N TYR A 508 -4.84 -14.01 4.73
CA TYR A 508 -3.74 -14.93 5.01
C TYR A 508 -3.17 -15.66 3.77
N PRO A 509 -3.98 -16.07 2.77
CA PRO A 509 -3.47 -16.67 1.53
C PRO A 509 -2.60 -15.75 0.65
N VAL A 510 -2.91 -14.44 0.57
CA VAL A 510 -2.11 -13.47 -0.22
C VAL A 510 -0.79 -13.20 0.47
N ALA A 511 -0.83 -12.97 1.80
CA ALA A 511 0.36 -12.85 2.63
C ALA A 511 1.26 -14.10 2.54
N LEU A 512 0.66 -15.29 2.58
CA LEU A 512 1.36 -16.55 2.40
C LEU A 512 1.96 -16.67 1.00
N SER A 513 1.25 -16.20 -0.03
CA SER A 513 1.72 -16.22 -1.43
C SER A 513 2.90 -15.27 -1.64
N GLU A 514 2.83 -14.04 -1.13
CA GLU A 514 3.91 -13.06 -1.24
C GLU A 514 5.12 -13.44 -0.41
N ALA A 515 4.92 -13.87 0.84
CA ALA A 515 6.00 -14.39 1.68
C ALA A 515 6.67 -15.60 1.00
N TYR A 516 5.87 -16.44 0.35
CA TYR A 516 6.37 -17.57 -0.42
C TYR A 516 7.18 -17.12 -1.65
N PHE A 517 6.69 -16.20 -2.49
CA PHE A 517 7.41 -15.77 -3.70
C PHE A 517 8.66 -14.94 -3.37
N THR A 518 8.57 -14.05 -2.38
CA THR A 518 9.68 -13.22 -1.92
C THR A 518 10.73 -14.08 -1.24
N GLY A 519 10.33 -14.93 -0.30
CA GLY A 519 11.21 -15.86 0.39
C GLY A 519 11.90 -16.83 -0.57
N ARG A 520 11.15 -17.42 -1.51
CA ARG A 520 11.70 -18.28 -2.57
C ARG A 520 12.71 -17.54 -3.43
N SER A 521 12.38 -16.32 -3.87
CA SER A 521 13.27 -15.54 -4.74
C SER A 521 14.55 -15.17 -4.02
N ALA A 522 14.46 -14.63 -2.80
CA ALA A 522 15.62 -14.30 -1.98
C ALA A 522 16.51 -15.52 -1.70
N ALA A 523 15.90 -16.66 -1.39
CA ALA A 523 16.62 -17.90 -1.14
C ALA A 523 17.30 -18.46 -2.41
N VAL A 524 16.66 -18.36 -3.58
CA VAL A 524 17.26 -18.76 -4.86
C VAL A 524 18.40 -17.81 -5.26
N GLU A 525 18.20 -16.50 -5.11
CA GLU A 525 19.23 -15.49 -5.35
C GLU A 525 20.45 -15.75 -4.44
N PHE A 526 20.23 -16.02 -3.16
CA PHE A 526 21.32 -16.33 -2.25
C PHE A 526 22.00 -17.66 -2.61
N ALA A 527 21.26 -18.77 -2.72
CA ALA A 527 21.85 -20.10 -2.88
C ALA A 527 22.48 -20.35 -4.27
N LEU A 528 21.91 -19.77 -5.34
CA LEU A 528 22.35 -20.06 -6.72
C LEU A 528 23.08 -18.89 -7.40
N LYS A 529 22.86 -17.64 -6.96
CA LYS A 529 23.41 -16.45 -7.63
C LYS A 529 24.43 -15.69 -6.79
N SER A 530 24.35 -15.78 -5.46
CA SER A 530 25.40 -15.25 -4.59
C SER A 530 26.65 -16.13 -4.62
N VAL A 531 27.81 -15.48 -4.55
CA VAL A 531 29.12 -16.13 -4.37
C VAL A 531 29.82 -15.51 -3.15
N ALA A 532 29.05 -15.05 -2.17
CA ALA A 532 29.57 -14.52 -0.92
C ALA A 532 30.02 -15.65 0.02
N GLY A 533 31.00 -16.42 -0.44
CA GLY A 533 31.46 -17.65 0.21
C GLY A 533 32.46 -18.41 -0.65
N GLU A 534 32.89 -19.59 -0.18
CA GLU A 534 33.54 -20.56 -1.05
C GLU A 534 32.51 -21.12 -2.02
N SER A 535 32.88 -21.22 -3.30
CA SER A 535 32.01 -21.76 -4.34
C SER A 535 32.71 -22.84 -5.16
N PHE A 536 31.92 -23.60 -5.90
CA PHE A 536 32.43 -24.60 -6.83
C PHE A 536 31.63 -24.59 -8.13
N GLN A 537 32.22 -25.15 -9.18
CA GLN A 537 31.52 -25.41 -10.43
C GLN A 537 31.16 -26.88 -10.53
N LEU A 538 30.01 -27.16 -11.13
CA LEU A 538 29.67 -28.52 -11.50
C LEU A 538 30.64 -29.03 -12.57
N PRO A 539 31.14 -30.27 -12.44
CA PRO A 539 31.86 -30.91 -13.54
C PRO A 539 30.99 -30.91 -14.82
N PRO A 540 31.57 -30.73 -16.02
CA PRO A 540 30.81 -30.66 -17.26
C PRO A 540 29.85 -31.85 -17.48
N GLU A 541 30.28 -33.05 -17.10
CA GLU A 541 29.48 -34.26 -17.14
C GLU A 541 28.26 -34.18 -16.21
N THR A 542 28.43 -33.72 -14.98
CA THR A 542 27.33 -33.52 -14.02
C THR A 542 26.40 -32.41 -14.47
N ALA A 543 26.93 -31.31 -15.02
CA ALA A 543 26.13 -30.24 -15.58
C ALA A 543 25.25 -30.73 -16.73
N ALA A 544 25.79 -31.59 -17.60
CA ALA A 544 25.04 -32.21 -18.69
C ALA A 544 23.96 -33.18 -18.18
N GLU A 545 24.27 -33.99 -17.15
CA GLU A 545 23.30 -34.88 -16.49
C GLU A 545 22.15 -34.09 -15.85
N VAL A 546 22.47 -33.02 -15.11
CA VAL A 546 21.48 -32.13 -14.49
C VAL A 546 20.58 -31.48 -15.54
N LEU A 547 21.17 -30.98 -16.63
CA LEU A 547 20.40 -30.38 -17.72
C LEU A 547 19.48 -31.39 -18.41
N ALA A 548 19.98 -32.61 -18.65
CA ALA A 548 19.20 -33.70 -19.24
C ALA A 548 18.08 -34.17 -18.31
N ALA A 549 18.29 -34.18 -17.00
CA ALA A 549 17.28 -34.55 -16.01
C ALA A 549 16.20 -33.48 -15.82
N ALA A 550 16.55 -32.20 -16.04
CA ALA A 550 15.62 -31.08 -15.93
C ALA A 550 14.77 -30.86 -17.21
N GLY A 551 15.38 -31.06 -18.38
CA GLY A 551 14.78 -30.81 -19.68
C GLY A 551 13.84 -31.92 -20.18
N SER A 552 12.89 -31.56 -21.04
CA SER A 552 12.04 -32.52 -21.77
C SER A 552 12.33 -32.48 -23.27
N PRO A 553 12.56 -33.62 -23.94
CA PRO A 553 12.69 -33.68 -25.40
C PRO A 553 11.38 -33.42 -26.17
N SER A 554 10.21 -33.51 -25.52
CA SER A 554 8.91 -33.62 -26.20
C SER A 554 8.07 -32.34 -26.26
N THR A 555 8.32 -31.34 -25.42
CA THR A 555 7.35 -30.26 -25.14
C THR A 555 7.81 -28.83 -25.47
N GLY A 556 9.00 -28.65 -26.07
CA GLY A 556 9.51 -27.32 -26.44
C GLY A 556 10.00 -26.46 -25.26
N ASP A 557 9.71 -26.84 -24.02
CA ASP A 557 10.29 -26.26 -22.80
C ASP A 557 11.72 -26.78 -22.59
N THR A 558 12.70 -25.94 -22.91
CA THR A 558 14.12 -26.28 -22.81
C THR A 558 14.73 -25.62 -21.59
N ALA A 559 15.25 -26.45 -20.68
CA ALA A 559 16.09 -25.95 -19.60
C ALA A 559 17.39 -25.40 -20.20
N VAL A 560 17.81 -24.23 -19.73
CA VAL A 560 19.08 -23.61 -20.15
C VAL A 560 19.96 -23.46 -18.92
N MET A 561 21.17 -24.02 -18.99
CA MET A 561 22.15 -23.86 -17.92
C MET A 561 22.60 -22.39 -17.86
N PRO A 562 22.55 -21.73 -16.71
CA PRO A 562 23.04 -20.37 -16.57
C PRO A 562 24.54 -20.26 -16.90
N LYS A 563 24.93 -19.16 -17.54
CA LYS A 563 26.34 -18.84 -17.78
C LYS A 563 27.00 -18.48 -16.47
N ASN A 564 28.28 -18.84 -16.34
CA ASN A 564 29.12 -18.51 -15.19
C ASN A 564 28.55 -18.96 -13.82
N LEU A 565 27.69 -20.00 -13.83
CA LEU A 565 27.13 -20.60 -12.63
C LEU A 565 28.23 -21.05 -11.66
N GLN A 566 28.07 -20.68 -10.40
CA GLN A 566 28.85 -21.17 -9.28
C GLN A 566 27.89 -21.52 -8.15
N LEU A 567 28.05 -22.70 -7.58
CA LEU A 567 27.23 -23.15 -6.46
C LEU A 567 27.96 -22.84 -5.16
N LEU A 568 27.23 -22.36 -4.16
CA LEU A 568 27.81 -22.11 -2.84
C LEU A 568 28.18 -23.43 -2.17
N ARG A 569 29.45 -23.49 -1.76
CA ARG A 569 30.00 -24.57 -0.97
C ARG A 569 29.97 -24.22 0.52
N LEU A 570 30.22 -22.95 0.84
CA LEU A 570 30.35 -22.48 2.21
C LEU A 570 30.11 -20.96 2.28
N PRO A 571 29.06 -20.47 2.94
CA PRO A 571 28.77 -19.04 3.03
C PRO A 571 29.67 -18.32 4.04
N TYR A 572 29.97 -17.04 3.78
CA TYR A 572 30.62 -16.16 4.75
C TYR A 572 29.60 -15.50 5.70
N ASP A 573 30.04 -15.13 6.90
CA ASP A 573 29.23 -14.42 7.91
C ASP A 573 28.74 -13.04 7.45
N LEU A 574 29.52 -12.36 6.60
CA LEU A 574 29.23 -11.01 6.13
C LEU A 574 29.38 -10.89 4.62
N ALA A 575 28.29 -10.47 3.98
CA ALA A 575 28.23 -10.16 2.56
C ALA A 575 27.66 -8.75 2.34
N SER A 576 28.18 -8.03 1.34
CA SER A 576 27.56 -6.81 0.85
C SER A 576 26.63 -7.18 -0.31
N PRO A 577 25.35 -6.81 -0.27
CA PRO A 577 24.42 -7.07 -1.36
C PRO A 577 24.74 -6.24 -2.62
N ALA A 578 25.78 -5.40 -2.60
CA ALA A 578 26.26 -4.70 -3.78
C ALA A 578 26.87 -5.68 -4.79
N TRP A 579 26.53 -5.49 -6.06
CA TRP A 579 26.91 -6.38 -7.14
C TRP A 579 28.36 -6.09 -7.54
N GLY A 580 29.19 -7.14 -7.63
CA GLY A 580 30.62 -7.03 -7.89
C GLY A 580 30.97 -6.60 -9.32
N ALA A 581 30.00 -6.64 -10.23
CA ALA A 581 30.14 -6.19 -11.60
C ALA A 581 28.88 -5.44 -12.05
N ALA A 582 29.05 -4.53 -13.02
CA ALA A 582 27.91 -3.91 -13.68
C ALA A 582 27.16 -4.95 -14.52
N PHE A 583 25.82 -4.88 -14.51
CA PHE A 583 24.97 -5.76 -15.31
C PHE A 583 25.31 -5.65 -16.80
N ASN A 584 25.66 -6.77 -17.43
CA ASN A 584 26.10 -6.80 -18.82
C ASN A 584 24.96 -6.92 -19.86
N GLY A 585 23.69 -6.89 -19.42
CA GLY A 585 22.52 -7.05 -20.28
C GLY A 585 22.02 -8.49 -20.44
N ASP A 586 22.74 -9.49 -19.90
CA ASP A 586 22.41 -10.91 -20.01
C ASP A 586 21.90 -11.48 -18.67
N MET A 587 20.60 -11.77 -18.61
CA MET A 587 19.95 -12.30 -17.39
C MET A 587 20.39 -13.74 -17.08
N ASP A 588 20.91 -14.48 -18.05
CA ASP A 588 21.42 -15.85 -17.87
C ASP A 588 22.87 -15.86 -17.39
N ASP A 589 23.55 -14.71 -17.38
CA ASP A 589 24.90 -14.58 -16.85
C ASP A 589 24.89 -14.35 -15.34
N TYR A 590 25.09 -15.44 -14.59
CA TYR A 590 25.09 -15.42 -13.14
C TYR A 590 26.30 -14.68 -12.55
N SER A 591 27.30 -14.31 -13.37
CA SER A 591 28.36 -13.41 -12.91
C SER A 591 27.88 -11.99 -12.62
N ASN A 592 26.75 -11.56 -13.20
CA ASN A 592 26.14 -10.27 -12.92
C ASN A 592 25.66 -10.17 -11.47
N PHE A 593 25.10 -11.25 -10.92
CA PHE A 593 24.40 -11.26 -9.64
C PHE A 593 25.33 -11.55 -8.45
N ARG A 594 26.65 -11.45 -8.64
CA ARG A 594 27.64 -11.78 -7.60
C ARG A 594 27.71 -10.69 -6.56
N TRP A 595 27.37 -11.03 -5.32
CA TRP A 595 27.52 -10.15 -4.19
C TRP A 595 28.99 -9.89 -3.89
N THR A 596 29.31 -8.67 -3.47
CA THR A 596 30.65 -8.30 -3.02
C THR A 596 30.90 -8.88 -1.64
N THR A 597 32.04 -9.52 -1.45
CA THR A 597 32.45 -10.06 -0.15
C THR A 597 32.80 -8.89 0.78
N ALA A 598 32.12 -8.78 1.93
CA ALA A 598 32.46 -7.82 2.98
C ALA A 598 33.27 -8.46 4.12
N GLY A 599 33.26 -9.80 4.21
CA GLY A 599 34.07 -10.59 5.14
C GLY A 599 34.68 -11.84 4.48
N THR A 600 35.57 -12.50 5.21
CA THR A 600 36.21 -13.78 4.82
C THR A 600 36.00 -14.87 5.88
N GLU A 601 35.28 -14.57 6.94
CA GLU A 601 35.00 -15.52 8.02
C GLU A 601 33.84 -16.43 7.60
N VAL A 602 34.09 -17.72 7.75
CA VAL A 602 33.13 -18.78 7.45
C VAL A 602 32.18 -18.93 8.63
N SER A 603 30.89 -18.98 8.31
CA SER A 603 29.85 -19.25 9.30
C SER A 603 29.41 -20.71 9.25
N GLU A 604 29.62 -21.44 10.34
CA GLU A 604 29.06 -22.78 10.50
C GLU A 604 27.52 -22.71 10.63
N GLU A 605 26.98 -21.61 11.16
CA GLU A 605 25.55 -21.33 11.27
C GLU A 605 24.93 -20.98 9.92
N ALA A 606 25.57 -20.11 9.12
CA ALA A 606 25.05 -19.81 7.78
C ALA A 606 25.13 -21.03 6.85
N LEU A 607 26.11 -21.93 7.02
CA LEU A 607 26.15 -23.21 6.30
C LEU A 607 24.92 -24.06 6.62
N ALA A 608 24.57 -24.22 7.90
CA ALA A 608 23.39 -24.97 8.30
C ALA A 608 22.10 -24.35 7.73
N ALA A 609 21.96 -23.02 7.77
CA ALA A 609 20.82 -22.32 7.18
C ALA A 609 20.74 -22.53 5.65
N LEU A 610 21.88 -22.46 4.95
CA LEU A 610 21.97 -22.72 3.52
C LEU A 610 21.53 -24.15 3.18
N MET A 611 22.01 -25.14 3.94
CA MET A 611 21.62 -26.55 3.77
C MET A 611 20.11 -26.78 3.93
N ILE A 612 19.47 -26.14 4.92
CA ILE A 612 18.01 -26.20 5.11
C ILE A 612 17.28 -25.64 3.89
N VAL A 613 17.73 -24.48 3.41
CA VAL A 613 17.16 -23.82 2.22
C VAL A 613 17.29 -24.70 0.99
N GLU A 614 18.49 -25.25 0.74
CA GLU A 614 18.76 -26.14 -0.38
C GLU A 614 17.90 -27.40 -0.33
N ALA A 615 17.81 -28.06 0.83
CA ALA A 615 16.99 -29.28 0.98
C ALA A 615 15.49 -29.00 0.69
N ARG A 616 14.93 -27.97 1.33
CA ARG A 616 13.51 -27.62 1.20
C ARG A 616 13.17 -27.13 -0.20
N LEU A 617 14.02 -26.28 -0.80
CA LEU A 617 13.78 -25.77 -2.15
C LEU A 617 14.00 -26.83 -3.22
N SER A 618 14.96 -27.75 -3.06
CA SER A 618 15.11 -28.90 -3.95
C SER A 618 13.83 -29.72 -3.99
N ALA A 619 13.29 -30.12 -2.83
CA ALA A 619 12.02 -30.84 -2.76
C ALA A 619 10.88 -30.04 -3.41
N HIS A 620 10.82 -28.75 -3.11
CA HIS A 620 9.80 -27.84 -3.63
C HIS A 620 9.79 -27.77 -5.17
N PHE A 621 10.94 -27.59 -5.80
CA PHE A 621 11.08 -27.47 -7.25
C PHE A 621 10.79 -28.76 -8.03
N GLN A 622 10.70 -29.90 -7.33
CA GLN A 622 10.31 -31.18 -7.93
C GLN A 622 8.83 -31.54 -7.72
N ASP A 623 8.06 -30.70 -7.03
CA ASP A 623 6.61 -30.93 -6.83
C ASP A 623 5.87 -30.79 -8.16
N SER A 624 5.52 -31.92 -8.76
CA SER A 624 4.83 -31.96 -10.07
C SER A 624 3.45 -31.30 -10.02
N ARG A 625 2.81 -31.22 -8.85
CA ARG A 625 1.52 -30.56 -8.67
C ARG A 625 1.64 -29.05 -8.91
N ARG A 626 2.85 -28.50 -8.77
CA ARG A 626 3.16 -27.08 -8.94
C ARG A 626 3.84 -26.77 -10.27
N PHE A 627 4.78 -27.61 -10.69
CA PHE A 627 5.64 -27.33 -11.85
C PHE A 627 5.45 -28.31 -13.02
N GLY A 628 4.42 -29.16 -12.94
CA GLY A 628 4.12 -30.17 -13.94
C GLY A 628 5.09 -31.36 -13.94
N GLU A 629 4.69 -32.42 -14.64
CA GLU A 629 5.49 -33.63 -14.78
C GLU A 629 6.54 -33.47 -15.89
N ALA A 630 7.79 -33.85 -15.57
CA ALA A 630 8.86 -33.88 -16.56
C ALA A 630 8.48 -34.81 -17.73
N GLY A 631 8.59 -34.32 -18.96
CA GLY A 631 8.20 -35.09 -20.15
C GLY A 631 6.76 -34.89 -20.62
N VAL A 632 5.90 -34.28 -19.79
CA VAL A 632 4.44 -34.21 -20.03
C VAL A 632 3.96 -32.77 -20.21
N THR A 633 4.49 -31.81 -19.43
CA THR A 633 4.05 -30.42 -19.46
C THR A 633 5.02 -29.49 -20.20
N ASP A 634 4.48 -28.45 -20.84
CA ASP A 634 5.23 -27.41 -21.58
C ASP A 634 5.82 -26.31 -20.67
N TYR A 635 5.85 -26.52 -19.35
CA TYR A 635 6.36 -25.56 -18.37
C TYR A 635 7.11 -26.28 -17.23
N GLY A 636 8.06 -25.58 -16.60
CA GLY A 636 8.73 -25.95 -15.36
C GLY A 636 10.14 -26.54 -15.51
N ALA A 637 10.70 -26.66 -16.71
CA ALA A 637 12.04 -27.24 -16.90
C ALA A 637 13.14 -26.43 -16.19
N ASN A 638 13.09 -25.10 -16.28
CA ASN A 638 14.02 -24.23 -15.57
C ASN A 638 13.83 -24.25 -14.04
N GLU A 639 12.61 -24.50 -13.54
CA GLU A 639 12.37 -24.63 -12.10
C GLU A 639 12.92 -25.95 -11.57
N ARG A 640 12.69 -27.06 -12.29
CA ARG A 640 13.31 -28.35 -11.98
C ARG A 640 14.84 -28.28 -12.03
N LEU A 641 15.39 -27.53 -12.99
CA LEU A 641 16.83 -27.28 -13.09
C LEU A 641 17.37 -26.65 -11.80
N LYS A 642 16.72 -25.59 -11.28
CA LYS A 642 17.11 -24.97 -10.00
C LYS A 642 17.09 -25.98 -8.85
N GLY A 643 16.07 -26.83 -8.78
CA GLY A 643 16.00 -27.90 -7.78
C GLY A 643 17.19 -28.86 -7.84
N TYR A 644 17.60 -29.29 -9.05
CA TYR A 644 18.78 -30.14 -9.23
C TYR A 644 20.08 -29.43 -8.84
N LEU A 645 20.23 -28.15 -9.20
CA LEU A 645 21.40 -27.36 -8.83
C LEU A 645 21.56 -27.26 -7.30
N LEU A 646 20.47 -26.95 -6.60
CA LEU A 646 20.43 -26.89 -5.13
C LEU A 646 20.75 -28.25 -4.50
N TYR A 647 20.24 -29.35 -5.07
CA TYR A 647 20.53 -30.70 -4.57
C TYR A 647 22.03 -31.03 -4.68
N HIS A 648 22.67 -30.64 -5.79
CA HIS A 648 24.11 -30.87 -5.95
C HIS A 648 24.97 -30.00 -5.03
N ALA A 649 24.52 -28.77 -4.70
CA ALA A 649 25.15 -27.96 -3.66
C ALA A 649 25.08 -28.67 -2.30
N LEU A 650 23.88 -29.11 -1.90
CA LEU A 650 23.65 -29.82 -0.65
C LEU A 650 24.46 -31.12 -0.55
N ARG A 651 24.47 -31.91 -1.62
CA ARG A 651 25.27 -33.15 -1.74
C ARG A 651 26.75 -32.87 -1.49
N LYS A 652 27.28 -31.79 -2.07
CA LYS A 652 28.68 -31.40 -1.89
C LYS A 652 28.96 -31.01 -0.44
N GLN A 653 28.07 -30.22 0.18
CA GLN A 653 28.19 -29.78 1.57
C GLN A 653 28.16 -30.96 2.56
N VAL A 654 27.21 -31.90 2.41
CA VAL A 654 27.14 -33.12 3.25
C VAL A 654 28.40 -34.00 3.09
N SER A 655 28.87 -34.17 1.85
CA SER A 655 30.10 -34.94 1.58
C SER A 655 31.32 -34.29 2.23
N ASP A 656 31.39 -32.96 2.20
CA ASP A 656 32.50 -32.19 2.77
C ASP A 656 32.49 -32.18 4.30
N LEU A 657 31.30 -32.13 4.92
CA LEU A 657 31.15 -32.32 6.37
C LEU A 657 31.66 -33.70 6.81
N SER A 658 31.27 -34.76 6.11
CA SER A 658 31.72 -36.13 6.40
C SER A 658 33.22 -36.33 6.16
N GLY A 659 33.76 -35.70 5.11
CA GLY A 659 35.19 -35.72 4.78
C GLY A 659 36.06 -34.88 5.72
N GLY A 660 35.48 -34.16 6.68
CA GLY A 660 36.20 -33.25 7.58
C GLY A 660 36.77 -32.01 6.88
N ALA A 661 36.21 -31.64 5.73
CA ALA A 661 36.59 -30.40 5.03
C ALA A 661 36.05 -29.15 5.75
N PHE A 662 35.03 -29.31 6.60
CA PHE A 662 34.55 -28.29 7.52
C PHE A 662 34.66 -28.77 8.96
N ASN A 663 34.91 -27.82 9.87
CA ASN A 663 34.69 -28.09 11.27
C ASN A 663 33.19 -28.13 11.54
N LEU A 664 32.78 -28.98 12.47
CA LEU A 664 31.41 -28.96 12.94
C LEU A 664 31.23 -27.75 13.88
N PRO A 665 30.03 -27.12 13.88
CA PRO A 665 29.69 -26.01 14.75
C PRO A 665 30.21 -26.17 16.18
N ARG A 666 30.89 -25.16 16.71
CA ARG A 666 31.37 -25.20 18.11
C ARG A 666 30.34 -24.69 19.11
N THR A 667 29.42 -23.84 18.66
CA THR A 667 28.32 -23.30 19.46
C THR A 667 27.19 -24.32 19.57
N VAL A 668 26.38 -24.20 20.63
CA VAL A 668 25.19 -25.03 20.80
C VAL A 668 24.17 -24.69 19.70
N GLU A 669 24.00 -23.41 19.43
CA GLU A 669 23.08 -22.84 18.46
C GLU A 669 23.42 -23.33 17.05
N GLY A 670 24.69 -23.24 16.65
CA GLY A 670 25.14 -23.77 15.36
C GLY A 670 24.99 -25.28 15.23
N ARG A 671 25.15 -26.04 16.33
CA ARG A 671 24.90 -27.49 16.32
C ARG A 671 23.42 -27.82 16.18
N CYS A 672 22.55 -27.05 16.81
CA CYS A 672 21.10 -27.18 16.65
C CYS A 672 20.67 -26.90 15.20
N ALA A 673 21.16 -25.80 14.61
CA ALA A 673 20.89 -25.49 13.21
C ALA A 673 21.38 -26.60 12.27
N LEU A 674 22.59 -27.13 12.51
CA LEU A 674 23.15 -28.22 11.71
C LEU A 674 22.34 -29.51 11.87
N LEU A 675 21.89 -29.85 13.07
CA LEU A 675 21.05 -31.04 13.29
C LEU A 675 19.76 -30.98 12.48
N GLU A 676 19.08 -29.83 12.49
CA GLU A 676 17.88 -29.59 11.68
C GLU A 676 18.20 -29.74 10.18
N ALA A 677 19.27 -29.11 9.71
CA ALA A 677 19.71 -29.18 8.32
C ALA A 677 19.99 -30.61 7.85
N LEU A 678 20.66 -31.41 8.68
CA LEU A 678 20.99 -32.79 8.36
C LEU A 678 19.76 -33.69 8.34
N CYS A 679 18.80 -33.51 9.25
CA CYS A 679 17.52 -34.24 9.21
C CYS A 679 16.74 -33.94 7.92
N GLU A 680 16.67 -32.67 7.50
CA GLU A 680 16.03 -32.29 6.22
C GLU A 680 16.73 -32.92 5.01
N ALA A 681 18.07 -32.93 5.01
CA ALA A 681 18.85 -33.57 3.96
C ALA A 681 18.66 -35.10 3.94
N ALA A 682 18.66 -35.75 5.11
CA ALA A 682 18.47 -37.20 5.24
C ALA A 682 17.09 -37.64 4.75
N ASP A 683 16.03 -36.87 5.07
CA ASP A 683 14.69 -37.12 4.57
C ASP A 683 14.62 -36.97 3.04
N LEU A 684 15.27 -35.93 2.48
CA LEU A 684 15.36 -35.74 1.03
C LEU A 684 16.07 -36.90 0.31
N PHE A 685 17.13 -37.45 0.90
CA PHE A 685 17.93 -38.53 0.30
C PHE A 685 17.29 -39.93 0.47
N SER A 686 16.48 -40.13 1.51
CA SER A 686 15.88 -41.43 1.83
C SER A 686 14.50 -41.64 1.21
N ALA A 687 13.72 -40.57 1.05
CA ALA A 687 12.32 -40.67 0.64
C ALA A 687 12.17 -41.43 -0.68
N GLU A 688 11.26 -42.41 -0.72
CA GLU A 688 10.96 -43.16 -1.95
C GLU A 688 10.23 -42.28 -2.98
N SER A 689 9.41 -41.35 -2.50
CA SER A 689 8.67 -40.36 -3.28
C SER A 689 8.72 -38.99 -2.63
N LEU A 690 8.58 -37.95 -3.44
CA LEU A 690 8.36 -36.58 -2.98
C LEU A 690 6.88 -36.20 -3.17
N PRO A 691 6.38 -35.14 -2.50
CA PRO A 691 5.03 -34.66 -2.73
C PRO A 691 4.77 -34.40 -4.22
N GLY A 692 3.86 -35.16 -4.82
CA GLY A 692 3.52 -35.08 -6.24
C GLY A 692 4.46 -35.81 -7.20
N ARG A 693 5.57 -36.40 -6.76
CA ARG A 693 6.54 -37.03 -7.69
C ARG A 693 7.06 -38.37 -7.19
N ASP A 694 6.83 -39.39 -8.00
CA ASP A 694 7.29 -40.76 -7.80
C ASP A 694 8.00 -41.26 -9.09
N PRO A 695 9.27 -41.69 -9.03
CA PRO A 695 10.15 -41.77 -7.85
C PRO A 695 10.80 -40.43 -7.48
N ASN A 696 11.29 -40.32 -6.24
CA ASN A 696 12.14 -39.22 -5.78
C ASN A 696 13.45 -39.16 -6.60
N PRO A 697 13.71 -38.09 -7.37
CA PRO A 697 14.93 -37.99 -8.19
C PRO A 697 16.20 -37.74 -7.37
N TYR A 698 16.09 -37.42 -6.08
CA TYR A 698 17.20 -37.12 -5.18
C TYR A 698 17.60 -38.28 -4.28
N ARG A 699 16.96 -39.44 -4.44
CA ARG A 699 17.23 -40.62 -3.63
C ARG A 699 18.70 -41.04 -3.79
N ASP A 700 19.45 -40.96 -2.69
CA ASP A 700 20.86 -41.34 -2.64
C ASP A 700 21.12 -42.09 -1.30
N PRO A 701 21.05 -43.43 -1.30
CA PRO A 701 21.22 -44.22 -0.08
C PRO A 701 22.57 -44.04 0.61
N ALA A 702 23.62 -43.71 -0.15
CA ALA A 702 24.96 -43.51 0.40
C ALA A 702 25.06 -42.16 1.13
N LEU A 703 24.50 -41.10 0.54
CA LEU A 703 24.41 -39.81 1.20
C LEU A 703 23.45 -39.82 2.38
N HIS A 704 22.34 -40.55 2.30
CA HIS A 704 21.44 -40.74 3.44
C HIS A 704 22.20 -41.34 4.63
N LEU A 705 22.92 -42.46 4.43
CA LEU A 705 23.73 -43.06 5.49
C LEU A 705 24.79 -42.10 6.05
N THR A 706 25.36 -41.25 5.18
CA THR A 706 26.32 -40.22 5.59
C THR A 706 25.67 -39.15 6.47
N ALA A 707 24.48 -38.69 6.09
CA ALA A 707 23.70 -37.73 6.87
C ALA A 707 23.32 -38.32 8.22
N GLU A 708 22.85 -39.57 8.29
CA GLU A 708 22.55 -40.29 9.53
C GLU A 708 23.75 -40.31 10.50
N GLN A 709 24.95 -40.61 10.00
CA GLN A 709 26.17 -40.60 10.83
C GLN A 709 26.48 -39.20 11.40
N LEU A 710 26.26 -38.14 10.61
CA LEU A 710 26.46 -36.76 11.05
C LEU A 710 25.37 -36.32 12.04
N ILE A 711 24.12 -36.74 11.84
CA ILE A 711 22.99 -36.54 12.76
C ILE A 711 23.34 -37.14 14.12
N GLU A 712 23.77 -38.39 14.13
CA GLU A 712 24.13 -39.12 15.35
C GLU A 712 25.32 -38.48 16.09
N THR A 713 26.31 -38.02 15.35
CA THR A 713 27.45 -37.29 15.92
C THR A 713 27.01 -35.95 16.54
N THR A 714 26.07 -35.26 15.90
CA THR A 714 25.56 -33.95 16.34
C THR A 714 24.62 -34.10 17.53
N TRP A 715 23.73 -35.10 17.52
CA TRP A 715 22.88 -35.46 18.63
C TRP A 715 23.67 -35.88 19.87
N SER A 716 24.70 -36.71 19.71
CA SER A 716 25.58 -37.13 20.81
C SER A 716 26.24 -35.94 21.51
N TYR A 717 26.61 -34.91 20.74
CA TYR A 717 27.11 -33.65 21.31
C TYR A 717 26.02 -32.91 22.07
N LEU A 718 24.88 -32.65 21.44
CA LEU A 718 23.79 -31.83 21.98
C LEU A 718 23.14 -32.46 23.20
N SER A 719 22.90 -33.78 23.22
CA SER A 719 22.32 -34.49 24.36
C SER A 719 23.15 -34.38 25.66
N GLY A 720 24.42 -34.00 25.57
CA GLY A 720 25.28 -33.71 26.72
C GLY A 720 25.39 -32.23 27.11
N GLN A 721 24.75 -31.32 26.37
CA GLN A 721 24.77 -29.88 26.65
C GLN A 721 23.53 -29.44 27.44
N ASN A 722 23.67 -28.35 28.18
CA ASN A 722 22.51 -27.64 28.72
C ASN A 722 21.86 -26.81 27.61
N PRO A 723 20.52 -26.64 27.63
CA PRO A 723 19.84 -25.75 26.71
C PRO A 723 20.33 -24.30 26.88
N PRO A 724 20.31 -23.47 25.83
CA PRO A 724 20.64 -22.06 25.92
C PRO A 724 19.73 -21.32 26.91
N ALA A 725 20.30 -20.34 27.61
CA ALA A 725 19.58 -19.58 28.64
C ALA A 725 18.77 -18.41 28.07
N ASP A 726 19.11 -17.92 26.88
CA ASP A 726 18.36 -16.89 26.19
C ASP A 726 17.25 -17.49 25.32
N MET A 727 16.18 -16.73 25.11
CA MET A 727 14.99 -17.21 24.40
C MET A 727 15.24 -17.56 22.93
N GLU A 728 16.21 -16.91 22.28
CA GLU A 728 16.50 -17.15 20.86
C GLU A 728 17.27 -18.46 20.66
N GLY A 729 18.28 -18.69 21.49
CA GLY A 729 18.99 -19.97 21.58
C GLY A 729 18.04 -21.10 21.99
N LEU A 730 17.12 -20.85 22.93
CA LEU A 730 16.13 -21.85 23.36
C LEU A 730 15.18 -22.26 22.24
N ARG A 731 14.67 -21.31 21.43
CA ARG A 731 13.86 -21.60 20.23
C ARG A 731 14.60 -22.45 19.22
N THR A 732 15.88 -22.12 18.99
CA THR A 732 16.73 -22.84 18.04
C THR A 732 16.99 -24.27 18.53
N TRP A 733 17.24 -24.43 19.83
CA TRP A 733 17.39 -25.72 20.48
C TRP A 733 16.14 -26.57 20.36
N GLU A 734 15.00 -26.02 20.76
CA GLU A 734 13.70 -26.68 20.69
C GLU A 734 13.40 -27.21 19.27
N ARG A 735 13.49 -26.33 18.26
CA ARG A 735 13.21 -26.70 16.87
C ARG A 735 14.10 -27.85 16.40
N ALA A 736 15.37 -27.85 16.76
CA ALA A 736 16.30 -28.92 16.43
C ALA A 736 15.95 -30.25 17.12
N MET A 737 15.62 -30.21 18.42
CA MET A 737 15.23 -31.40 19.18
C MET A 737 13.94 -32.02 18.65
N LEU A 738 12.92 -31.19 18.38
CA LEU A 738 11.65 -31.67 17.83
C LEU A 738 11.82 -32.21 16.41
N ARG A 739 12.66 -31.57 15.57
CA ARG A 739 12.96 -32.09 14.23
C ARG A 739 13.67 -33.44 14.29
N TYR A 740 14.64 -33.60 15.20
CA TYR A 740 15.30 -34.88 15.43
C TYR A 740 14.33 -35.94 15.94
N ALA A 741 13.43 -35.59 16.88
CA ALA A 741 12.44 -36.52 17.42
C ALA A 741 11.48 -37.07 16.34
N VAL A 742 11.14 -36.25 15.34
CA VAL A 742 10.31 -36.66 14.18
C VAL A 742 11.10 -37.57 13.22
N HIS A 743 12.39 -37.30 13.05
CA HIS A 743 13.24 -37.99 12.10
C HIS A 743 13.74 -39.36 12.63
N VAL A 744 14.13 -39.43 13.90
CA VAL A 744 14.74 -40.63 14.49
C VAL A 744 13.72 -41.76 14.63
N THR A 745 14.09 -42.96 14.18
CA THR A 745 13.21 -44.15 14.23
C THR A 745 13.24 -44.85 15.60
N ASP A 746 14.23 -44.56 16.44
CA ASP A 746 14.37 -45.08 17.79
C ASP A 746 13.44 -44.33 18.76
N PRO A 747 12.39 -44.99 19.31
CA PRO A 747 11.41 -44.35 20.16
C PRO A 747 12.00 -43.82 21.48
N ASP A 748 13.03 -44.47 22.03
CA ASP A 748 13.66 -44.03 23.28
C ASP A 748 14.41 -42.71 23.07
N ARG A 749 14.98 -42.52 21.88
CA ARG A 749 15.68 -41.28 21.51
C ARG A 749 14.72 -40.16 21.15
N ALA A 750 13.65 -40.48 20.44
CA ALA A 750 12.59 -39.52 20.17
C ALA A 750 12.02 -38.97 21.49
N GLU A 751 11.76 -39.86 22.45
CA GLU A 751 11.30 -39.49 23.80
C GLU A 751 12.35 -38.68 24.57
N ALA A 752 13.63 -39.05 24.49
CA ALA A 752 14.71 -38.28 25.12
C ALA A 752 14.80 -36.84 24.58
N ALA A 753 14.66 -36.66 23.26
CA ALA A 753 14.65 -35.34 22.62
C ALA A 753 13.43 -34.50 23.03
N LYS A 754 12.24 -35.10 23.06
CA LYS A 754 11.02 -34.45 23.58
C LYS A 754 11.20 -34.01 25.04
N ARG A 755 11.72 -34.89 25.89
CA ARG A 755 11.94 -34.60 27.31
C ARG A 755 12.93 -33.47 27.51
N ALA A 756 14.00 -33.42 26.71
CA ALA A 756 14.96 -32.33 26.74
C ALA A 756 14.31 -30.96 26.44
N VAL A 757 13.30 -30.90 25.56
CA VAL A 757 12.52 -29.68 25.32
C VAL A 757 11.66 -29.32 26.52
N LEU A 758 10.91 -30.30 27.06
CA LEU A 758 10.04 -30.06 28.22
C LEU A 758 10.82 -29.56 29.44
N ASP A 759 11.96 -30.19 29.74
CA ASP A 759 12.84 -29.80 30.85
C ASP A 759 13.41 -28.38 30.63
N ALA A 760 13.74 -28.02 29.38
CA ALA A 760 14.26 -26.70 29.05
C ALA A 760 13.18 -25.60 29.16
N VAL A 761 11.95 -25.88 28.70
CA VAL A 761 10.81 -24.96 28.82
C VAL A 761 10.43 -24.76 30.29
N ASP A 762 10.40 -25.83 31.10
CA ASP A 762 10.08 -25.74 32.53
C ASP A 762 11.12 -24.88 33.27
N ALA A 763 12.42 -25.12 33.01
CA ALA A 763 13.51 -24.32 33.57
C ALA A 763 13.43 -22.84 33.13
N ALA A 764 13.05 -22.56 31.88
CA ALA A 764 12.89 -21.21 31.39
C ALA A 764 11.64 -20.51 31.97
N MET A 765 10.54 -21.24 32.20
CA MET A 765 9.34 -20.71 32.85
C MET A 765 9.61 -20.26 34.29
N ASP A 766 10.48 -20.96 35.01
CA ASP A 766 10.91 -20.59 36.36
C ASP A 766 11.78 -19.32 36.39
N LEU A 767 12.46 -19.01 35.29
CA LEU A 767 13.36 -17.86 35.14
C LEU A 767 12.70 -16.66 34.43
N ALA A 768 11.57 -16.87 33.76
CA ALA A 768 10.91 -15.85 32.93
C ALA A 768 10.45 -14.64 33.79
N PRO A 769 10.85 -13.40 33.44
CA PRO A 769 10.32 -12.19 34.05
C PRO A 769 8.78 -12.12 33.93
N ALA A 770 8.15 -11.14 34.57
CA ALA A 770 6.71 -10.86 34.38
C ALA A 770 6.32 -10.44 32.94
N ASP A 771 7.23 -10.55 31.97
CA ASP A 771 7.01 -10.28 30.55
C ASP A 771 6.04 -11.31 29.96
N VAL A 772 4.90 -10.80 29.46
CA VAL A 772 3.83 -11.58 28.85
C VAL A 772 4.29 -12.23 27.53
N ARG A 773 5.21 -11.59 26.79
CA ARG A 773 5.68 -12.10 25.50
C ARG A 773 6.54 -13.35 25.68
N ALA A 774 7.49 -13.31 26.61
CA ALA A 774 8.34 -14.46 26.93
C ALA A 774 7.51 -15.68 27.39
N LYS A 775 6.43 -15.46 28.16
CA LYS A 775 5.53 -16.53 28.59
C LYS A 775 4.66 -17.09 27.47
N ALA A 776 4.21 -16.24 26.55
CA ALA A 776 3.47 -16.67 25.36
C ALA A 776 4.34 -17.54 24.45
N ASP A 777 5.60 -17.14 24.24
CA ASP A 777 6.56 -17.92 23.47
C ASP A 777 6.82 -19.29 24.10
N LEU A 778 7.13 -19.34 25.41
CA LEU A 778 7.31 -20.61 26.14
C LEU A 778 6.08 -21.52 26.09
N PHE A 779 4.87 -20.93 26.05
CA PHE A 779 3.63 -21.70 25.91
C PHE A 779 3.47 -22.31 24.51
N CYS A 780 3.86 -21.60 23.46
CA CYS A 780 3.89 -22.18 22.10
C CYS A 780 4.86 -23.35 22.02
N MET A 781 6.03 -23.25 22.64
CA MET A 781 7.01 -24.34 22.67
C MET A 781 6.47 -25.60 23.35
N LEU A 782 5.82 -25.39 24.50
CA LEU A 782 5.16 -26.47 25.23
C LEU A 782 4.07 -27.13 24.38
N PHE A 783 3.30 -26.33 23.64
CA PHE A 783 2.26 -26.84 22.75
C PHE A 783 2.82 -27.71 21.62
N ASP A 784 3.92 -27.29 20.99
CA ASP A 784 4.56 -28.06 19.91
C ASP A 784 5.16 -29.38 20.42
N ALA A 785 5.77 -29.37 21.61
CA ALA A 785 6.29 -30.59 22.26
C ALA A 785 5.17 -31.60 22.57
N VAL A 786 4.04 -31.13 23.11
CA VAL A 786 2.89 -32.01 23.44
C VAL A 786 2.18 -32.50 22.18
N ARG A 787 2.10 -31.69 21.12
CA ARG A 787 1.47 -32.08 19.84
C ARG A 787 2.14 -33.31 19.21
N LEU A 788 3.45 -33.47 19.38
CA LEU A 788 4.20 -34.64 18.90
C LEU A 788 3.95 -35.92 19.70
N ASP A 789 3.29 -35.85 20.86
CA ASP A 789 2.94 -36.99 21.69
C ASP A 789 1.52 -37.50 21.41
N ALA A 790 0.63 -36.61 20.97
CA ALA A 790 -0.80 -36.86 20.95
C ALA A 790 -1.34 -37.67 19.75
N GLY A 791 -0.49 -38.12 18.82
CA GLY A 791 -0.90 -39.09 17.78
C GLY A 791 -2.30 -38.87 17.17
N GLY A 792 -2.69 -37.62 16.88
CA GLY A 792 -3.94 -37.30 16.17
C GLY A 792 -5.24 -37.19 16.97
N GLU A 793 -5.28 -37.24 18.30
CA GLU A 793 -6.52 -36.95 19.06
C GLU A 793 -6.27 -35.93 20.19
N TYR A 794 -6.88 -34.75 20.06
CA TYR A 794 -6.99 -33.76 21.14
C TYR A 794 -8.48 -33.61 21.51
N GLU A 795 -8.80 -33.78 22.79
CA GLU A 795 -9.93 -33.10 23.43
C GLU A 795 -9.41 -31.89 24.22
N ALA A 796 -9.94 -30.73 23.84
CA ALA A 796 -9.96 -29.40 24.49
C ALA A 796 -8.62 -28.71 24.81
#